data_AF-A0A0W0FIJ9-F1
#
_entry.id   AF-A0A0W0FIJ9-F1
#
_cell.length_a   1.000
_cell.length_b   1.000
_cell.length_c   1.000
_cell.angle_alpha   90.00
_cell.angle_beta   90.00
_cell.angle_gamma   90.00
#
_symmetry.space_group_name_H-M   'P 1'
#
loop_
_entity.id
_entity.type
_entity.pdbx_description
1 polymer ?
#
loop_
_entity_poly.entity_id
_entity_poly.type
_entity_poly.pdbx_seq_one_letter_code
_entity_poly.pdbx_strand_id
1 'polypeptide(L)'
;MLRRCSTLHLIPIRRCYASTLSRKPQINSSRITRQEEVKIRRRRIGKAERDERMDITAALTPVRTYMGGFTRPTALRASNWFTGGAYQTGGKVYEQPSPFAYEPHTVFLLESRYDVRYGIGRADHVEHVVGICRAEDFEEVVKLYNSKSAPVSSFQAMDNARWPWLPQKQVRTIKWWNKDGELREVSLDTAIPNSSPQVTVSPNSANATVPKEHWVRPGDSIPFSEKDVERKDVQTNAVKHRVSEENLDNILVELRSREGKVPFEVELNDGTVEHPSGFVPPTAADKFGDRSSVGSNAPSSASYRSRRSSLIEETHSEAVPGIEQWKAIKEREIEEGTLMPHLTEGILQGGVSAAMKQRDEKIPTEVYGVNEGGEMQPMQHPSGFIPPTPKMARGEHEARTATVSAPHAEHLPVPDDVKELRHRYLRHISKEPFWRPLLAITVSTRPLANTIARLSRGQSRGVPFYASVPEVDRKSKTTFGSRLRNLRLNRMQNIVVDLSKALAGDRGGLVGIRFNEKQKGRGIDGEGLAEPIPWERRVIGIGVGEWYPRADEVKEILKEMEKDIPRPAGQKQSPFIVYSMNEWGKPARGEDVEFPWPKMINVDPRLEEAKKVLKSIKELERILDVDARDFSPSQIRVVTPKMSANESIIDVVSNPDVPVAVLSPSDSLPVGFDSQNSGILEGAQARGALKERVDRIYGRHGEAIAELLASRSNQVTYPYSWAEEATSEVQEDEDIQVEEEEGGGSDAKHQKQQQ
;
A
#
# COMPACT_ATOMS: atom_id res chain seq x y z
N MET A 1 -76.40 -30.09 -42.87
CA MET A 1 -75.79 -31.35 -42.39
C MET A 1 -74.63 -31.02 -41.45
N LEU A 2 -74.48 -31.82 -40.39
CA LEU A 2 -73.61 -31.67 -39.21
C LEU A 2 -72.10 -31.51 -39.45
N ARG A 3 -71.43 -30.78 -38.52
CA ARG A 3 -70.25 -31.16 -37.65
C ARG A 3 -69.34 -29.94 -37.36
N ARG A 4 -69.28 -29.43 -36.12
CA ARG A 4 -68.32 -29.70 -35.00
C ARG A 4 -66.82 -29.48 -35.33
N CYS A 5 -66.22 -28.47 -34.71
CA CYS A 5 -64.89 -28.47 -34.05
C CYS A 5 -64.69 -27.13 -33.30
N SER A 6 -64.74 -27.09 -31.97
CA SER A 6 -63.60 -27.20 -31.03
C SER A 6 -63.05 -25.82 -30.62
N THR A 7 -63.64 -25.26 -29.57
CA THR A 7 -63.18 -24.06 -28.85
C THR A 7 -62.06 -24.45 -27.88
N LEU A 8 -60.84 -23.98 -28.11
CA LEU A 8 -59.72 -24.07 -27.15
C LEU A 8 -59.78 -22.86 -26.21
N HIS A 9 -60.00 -23.11 -24.92
CA HIS A 9 -59.83 -22.14 -23.85
C HIS A 9 -58.33 -21.88 -23.60
N LEU A 10 -57.89 -20.65 -23.88
CA LEU A 10 -56.60 -20.13 -23.42
C LEU A 10 -56.73 -19.74 -21.94
N ILE A 11 -56.07 -20.49 -21.06
CA ILE A 11 -55.90 -20.16 -19.65
C ILE A 11 -54.81 -19.09 -19.54
N PRO A 12 -55.08 -17.88 -19.01
CA PRO A 12 -54.05 -16.89 -18.78
C PRO A 12 -53.24 -17.28 -17.53
N ILE A 13 -52.02 -17.77 -17.74
CA ILE A 13 -51.03 -17.96 -16.67
C ILE A 13 -50.57 -16.57 -16.19
N ARG A 14 -51.29 -15.99 -15.23
CA ARG A 14 -50.78 -14.86 -14.44
C ARG A 14 -49.70 -15.39 -13.49
N ARG A 15 -48.43 -15.31 -13.91
CA ARG A 15 -47.29 -15.40 -12.97
C ARG A 15 -47.28 -14.16 -12.09
N CYS A 16 -47.95 -14.23 -10.96
CA CYS A 16 -47.77 -13.30 -9.85
C CYS A 16 -46.35 -13.49 -9.29
N TYR A 17 -45.38 -12.70 -9.77
CA TYR A 17 -44.14 -12.49 -9.01
C TYR A 17 -44.51 -11.63 -7.80
N ALA A 18 -44.87 -12.27 -6.69
CA ALA A 18 -44.91 -11.62 -5.40
C ALA A 18 -43.48 -11.15 -5.09
N SER A 19 -43.19 -9.88 -5.36
CA SER A 19 -41.98 -9.23 -4.87
C SER A 19 -42.12 -9.20 -3.35
N THR A 20 -41.52 -10.18 -2.67
CA THR A 20 -41.24 -10.11 -1.25
C THR A 20 -40.27 -8.95 -1.07
N LEU A 21 -40.82 -7.75 -0.92
CA LEU A 21 -40.12 -6.59 -0.38
C LEU A 21 -39.70 -7.00 1.03
N SER A 22 -38.56 -7.69 1.11
CA SER A 22 -37.86 -7.97 2.35
C SER A 22 -37.66 -6.63 3.02
N ARG A 23 -38.53 -6.34 4.00
CA ARG A 23 -38.40 -5.17 4.86
C ARG A 23 -37.04 -5.33 5.51
N LYS A 24 -36.05 -4.60 4.97
CA LYS A 24 -34.75 -4.45 5.62
C LYS A 24 -35.07 -4.13 7.08
N PRO A 25 -34.55 -4.90 8.05
CA PRO A 25 -34.81 -4.62 9.45
C PRO A 25 -34.56 -3.13 9.65
N GLN A 26 -35.56 -2.42 10.14
CA GLN A 26 -35.37 -1.04 10.56
C GLN A 26 -34.33 -1.13 11.66
N ILE A 27 -33.06 -0.93 11.30
CA ILE A 27 -31.99 -0.69 12.25
C ILE A 27 -32.54 0.49 13.02
N ASN A 28 -32.99 0.22 14.26
CA ASN A 28 -33.38 1.26 15.18
C ASN A 28 -32.26 2.28 15.07
N SER A 29 -32.58 3.49 14.59
CA SER A 29 -31.65 4.61 14.48
C SER A 29 -31.36 5.12 15.90
N SER A 30 -31.03 4.20 16.81
CA SER A 30 -30.50 4.45 18.12
C SER A 30 -29.40 5.48 17.94
N ARG A 31 -29.49 6.54 18.76
CA ARG A 31 -28.83 7.83 18.60
C ARG A 31 -27.37 7.63 18.18
N ILE A 32 -27.08 7.81 16.89
CA ILE A 32 -25.70 7.86 16.39
C ILE A 32 -25.07 9.05 17.11
N THR A 33 -23.97 8.82 17.83
CA THR A 33 -23.27 9.90 18.52
C THR A 33 -22.70 10.88 17.48
N ARG A 34 -22.54 12.15 17.83
CA ARG A 34 -21.96 13.16 16.92
C ARG A 34 -20.59 12.75 16.41
N GLN A 35 -19.78 12.12 17.27
CA GLN A 35 -18.50 11.53 16.88
C GLN A 35 -18.65 10.44 15.80
N GLU A 36 -19.64 9.56 15.92
CA GLU A 36 -19.88 8.51 14.92
C GLU A 36 -20.43 9.10 13.61
N GLU A 37 -21.22 10.19 13.66
CA GLU A 37 -21.60 10.94 12.46
C GLU A 37 -20.38 11.48 11.71
N VAL A 38 -19.42 12.08 12.42
CA VAL A 38 -18.14 12.56 11.88
C VAL A 38 -17.33 11.42 11.27
N LYS A 39 -17.26 10.25 11.94
CA LYS A 39 -16.58 9.05 11.42
C LYS A 39 -17.25 8.51 10.16
N ILE A 40 -18.58 8.43 10.14
CA ILE A 40 -19.36 8.01 8.96
C ILE A 40 -19.12 8.96 7.80
N ARG A 41 -19.17 10.28 8.04
CA ARG A 41 -18.92 11.30 7.02
C ARG A 41 -17.49 11.21 6.49
N ARG A 42 -16.48 11.13 7.36
CA ARG A 42 -15.07 10.88 6.97
C ARG A 42 -14.92 9.67 6.06
N ARG A 43 -15.57 8.54 6.40
CA ARG A 43 -15.54 7.31 5.58
C ARG A 43 -16.18 7.52 4.20
N ARG A 44 -17.26 8.30 4.12
CA ARG A 44 -17.94 8.63 2.85
C ARG A 44 -17.11 9.57 1.98
N ILE A 45 -16.51 10.62 2.56
CA ILE A 45 -15.57 11.52 1.87
C ILE A 45 -14.40 10.71 1.30
N GLY A 46 -13.75 9.89 2.15
CA GLY A 46 -12.64 9.02 1.71
C GLY A 46 -13.07 7.95 0.70
N LYS A 47 -14.34 7.54 0.68
CA LYS A 47 -14.89 6.65 -0.34
C LYS A 47 -15.03 7.37 -1.68
N ALA A 48 -15.53 8.60 -1.70
CA ALA A 48 -15.69 9.37 -2.94
C ALA A 48 -14.34 9.55 -3.66
N GLU A 49 -13.29 9.93 -2.92
CA GLU A 49 -11.93 10.01 -3.45
C GLU A 49 -11.39 8.64 -3.90
N ARG A 50 -11.68 7.58 -3.13
CA ARG A 50 -11.25 6.22 -3.48
C ARG A 50 -11.89 5.75 -4.79
N ASP A 51 -13.16 6.04 -5.01
CA ASP A 51 -13.87 5.67 -6.25
C ASP A 51 -13.24 6.40 -7.46
N GLU A 52 -12.92 7.70 -7.34
CA GLU A 52 -12.19 8.46 -8.35
C GLU A 52 -10.80 7.84 -8.65
N ARG A 53 -10.00 7.57 -7.62
CA ARG A 53 -8.71 6.88 -7.77
C ARG A 53 -8.85 5.53 -8.45
N MET A 54 -9.89 4.75 -8.14
CA MET A 54 -10.11 3.43 -8.75
C MET A 54 -10.38 3.55 -10.25
N ASP A 55 -11.14 4.55 -10.66
CA ASP A 55 -11.45 4.79 -12.08
C ASP A 55 -10.22 5.27 -12.85
N ILE A 56 -9.42 6.18 -12.27
CA ILE A 56 -8.13 6.59 -12.84
C ILE A 56 -7.18 5.38 -12.95
N THR A 57 -7.09 4.56 -11.88
CA THR A 57 -6.27 3.35 -11.92
C THR A 57 -6.73 2.40 -13.01
N ALA A 58 -8.04 2.22 -13.19
CA ALA A 58 -8.59 1.34 -14.22
C ALA A 58 -8.26 1.87 -15.63
N ALA A 59 -8.30 3.18 -15.84
CA ALA A 59 -7.95 3.81 -17.13
C ALA A 59 -6.46 3.67 -17.48
N LEU A 60 -5.56 3.74 -16.49
CA LEU A 60 -4.11 3.61 -16.69
C LEU A 60 -3.61 2.16 -16.66
N THR A 61 -4.43 1.21 -16.17
CA THR A 61 -4.05 -0.20 -16.18
C THR A 61 -4.27 -0.76 -17.58
N PRO A 62 -3.25 -1.37 -18.21
CA PRO A 62 -3.42 -1.95 -19.53
C PRO A 62 -4.53 -3.00 -19.48
N VAL A 63 -5.43 -2.94 -20.47
CA VAL A 63 -6.59 -3.82 -20.50
C VAL A 63 -6.15 -5.27 -20.65
N ARG A 64 -6.71 -6.16 -19.83
CA ARG A 64 -6.44 -7.59 -19.94
C ARG A 64 -7.09 -8.12 -21.20
N THR A 65 -6.27 -8.47 -22.19
CA THR A 65 -6.70 -9.19 -23.39
C THR A 65 -7.04 -10.63 -23.00
N TYR A 66 -8.29 -11.04 -23.18
CA TYR A 66 -8.67 -12.45 -23.05
C TYR A 66 -8.35 -13.19 -24.37
N MET A 67 -8.22 -14.53 -24.31
CA MET A 67 -7.96 -15.36 -25.50
C MET A 67 -9.06 -15.08 -26.55
N GLY A 68 -8.68 -14.42 -27.64
CA GLY A 68 -9.61 -13.92 -28.66
C GLY A 68 -9.66 -12.39 -28.85
N GLY A 69 -8.83 -11.61 -28.14
CA GLY A 69 -8.67 -10.17 -28.38
C GLY A 69 -9.82 -9.28 -27.86
N PHE A 70 -10.93 -9.88 -27.40
CA PHE A 70 -12.03 -9.14 -26.80
C PHE A 70 -11.71 -8.69 -25.37
N THR A 71 -11.98 -7.41 -25.10
CA THR A 71 -11.90 -6.82 -23.77
C THR A 71 -13.29 -6.74 -23.15
N ARG A 72 -13.45 -7.15 -21.89
CA ARG A 72 -14.72 -6.93 -21.17
C ARG A 72 -14.83 -5.45 -20.80
N PRO A 73 -15.93 -4.76 -21.16
CA PRO A 73 -16.18 -3.41 -20.68
C PRO A 73 -16.17 -3.39 -19.15
N THR A 74 -15.38 -2.49 -18.57
CA THR A 74 -15.34 -2.29 -17.12
C THR A 74 -16.24 -1.11 -16.79
N ALA A 75 -17.22 -1.32 -15.91
CA ALA A 75 -18.07 -0.23 -15.43
C ALA A 75 -17.24 0.73 -14.56
N LEU A 76 -17.39 2.03 -14.79
CA LEU A 76 -16.80 3.07 -13.96
C LEU A 76 -17.46 3.06 -12.58
N ARG A 77 -16.67 3.20 -11.51
CA ARG A 77 -17.23 3.27 -10.16
C ARG A 77 -18.00 4.55 -9.94
N ALA A 78 -17.55 5.65 -10.54
CA ALA A 78 -18.26 6.92 -10.55
C ALA A 78 -19.69 6.78 -11.11
N SER A 79 -19.93 5.85 -12.04
CA SER A 79 -21.27 5.65 -12.62
C SER A 79 -22.30 5.14 -11.61
N ASN A 80 -21.87 4.60 -10.47
CA ASN A 80 -22.79 4.24 -9.40
C ASN A 80 -23.43 5.45 -8.71
N TRP A 81 -22.80 6.62 -8.83
CA TRP A 81 -23.25 7.89 -8.27
C TRP A 81 -24.04 8.74 -9.27
N PHE A 82 -24.16 8.31 -10.53
CA PHE A 82 -24.95 9.01 -11.54
C PHE A 82 -26.44 8.97 -11.21
N THR A 83 -27.22 9.83 -11.85
CA THR A 83 -28.68 9.81 -11.75
C THR A 83 -29.22 8.43 -12.15
N GLY A 84 -29.88 7.74 -11.20
CA GLY A 84 -30.36 6.36 -11.38
C GLY A 84 -29.32 5.27 -11.14
N GLY A 85 -28.08 5.64 -10.79
CA GLY A 85 -27.00 4.73 -10.43
C GLY A 85 -27.33 3.88 -9.21
N ALA A 86 -26.64 2.74 -9.06
CA ALA A 86 -26.93 1.74 -8.04
C ALA A 86 -26.85 2.29 -6.60
N TYR A 87 -26.04 3.32 -6.35
CA TYR A 87 -25.91 3.91 -5.01
C TYR A 87 -27.04 4.87 -4.69
N GLN A 88 -27.47 5.68 -5.66
CA GLN A 88 -28.62 6.56 -5.48
C GLN A 88 -29.91 5.75 -5.28
N THR A 89 -30.13 4.71 -6.11
CA THR A 89 -31.26 3.78 -5.96
C THR A 89 -31.22 3.03 -4.63
N GLY A 90 -30.03 2.81 -4.09
CA GLY A 90 -29.82 2.20 -2.77
C GLY A 90 -29.99 3.15 -1.58
N GLY A 91 -30.35 4.42 -1.79
CA GLY A 91 -30.46 5.43 -0.75
C GLY A 91 -29.13 5.83 -0.11
N LYS A 92 -28.00 5.57 -0.79
CA LYS A 92 -26.68 5.98 -0.28
C LYS A 92 -26.48 7.46 -0.57
N VAL A 93 -26.10 8.19 0.47
CA VAL A 93 -25.74 9.60 0.38
C VAL A 93 -24.34 9.74 -0.19
N TYR A 94 -24.20 10.56 -1.21
CA TYR A 94 -22.91 10.97 -1.75
C TYR A 94 -22.35 12.12 -0.94
N GLU A 95 -21.10 12.01 -0.50
CA GLU A 95 -20.36 13.12 0.11
C GLU A 95 -19.30 13.60 -0.88
N GLN A 96 -19.08 14.91 -0.93
CA GLN A 96 -18.03 15.48 -1.76
C GLN A 96 -16.65 15.10 -1.20
N PRO A 97 -15.64 14.86 -2.05
CA PRO A 97 -14.26 14.67 -1.60
C PRO A 97 -13.74 15.93 -0.91
N SER A 98 -12.76 15.77 -0.03
CA SER A 98 -12.13 16.89 0.68
C SER A 98 -11.46 17.84 -0.33
N PRO A 99 -11.54 19.17 -0.16
CA PRO A 99 -10.84 20.13 -1.02
C PRO A 99 -9.33 19.90 -1.06
N PHE A 100 -8.73 19.43 0.05
CA PHE A 100 -7.32 19.02 0.13
C PHE A 100 -6.95 17.89 -0.84
N ALA A 101 -7.91 17.09 -1.31
CA ALA A 101 -7.64 16.07 -2.33
C ALA A 101 -7.31 16.68 -3.70
N TYR A 102 -7.59 17.97 -3.92
CA TYR A 102 -7.34 18.70 -5.16
C TYR A 102 -6.20 19.72 -5.04
N GLU A 103 -5.41 19.60 -3.98
CA GLU A 103 -4.11 20.27 -3.89
C GLU A 103 -3.04 19.47 -4.64
N PRO A 104 -1.92 20.12 -5.02
CA PRO A 104 -0.80 19.43 -5.67
C PRO A 104 -0.15 18.43 -4.72
N HIS A 105 0.10 17.22 -5.21
CA HIS A 105 0.73 16.15 -4.45
C HIS A 105 1.94 15.61 -5.19
N THR A 106 3.00 15.33 -4.44
CA THR A 106 4.25 14.78 -4.94
C THR A 106 4.35 13.29 -4.59
N VAL A 107 4.49 12.47 -5.62
CA VAL A 107 4.88 11.05 -5.49
C VAL A 107 6.38 10.96 -5.62
N PHE A 108 7.04 10.39 -4.62
CA PHE A 108 8.49 10.34 -4.58
C PHE A 108 9.00 8.90 -4.53
N LEU A 109 10.18 8.69 -5.10
CA LEU A 109 11.00 7.50 -5.00
C LEU A 109 12.27 7.87 -4.26
N LEU A 110 12.37 7.48 -2.99
CA LEU A 110 13.59 7.60 -2.21
C LEU A 110 14.45 6.36 -2.41
N GLU A 111 15.75 6.56 -2.38
CA GLU A 111 16.76 5.51 -2.40
C GLU A 111 17.70 5.66 -1.20
N SER A 112 18.05 4.55 -0.56
CA SER A 112 19.06 4.56 0.49
C SER A 112 20.45 4.86 -0.06
N ARG A 113 21.25 5.62 0.68
CA ARG A 113 22.66 5.93 0.34
C ARG A 113 23.54 4.68 0.41
N TYR A 114 23.26 3.80 1.36
CA TYR A 114 24.03 2.58 1.63
C TYR A 114 23.16 1.34 1.44
N ASP A 115 23.81 0.21 1.17
CA ASP A 115 23.15 -1.10 1.08
C ASP A 115 22.57 -1.51 2.44
N VAL A 116 21.36 -2.06 2.41
CA VAL A 116 20.64 -2.56 3.59
C VAL A 116 20.76 -4.08 3.65
N ARG A 117 20.92 -4.62 4.86
CA ARG A 117 21.01 -6.07 5.11
C ARG A 117 19.62 -6.69 5.21
N TYR A 118 19.36 -7.73 4.40
CA TYR A 118 18.05 -8.40 4.33
C TYR A 118 18.10 -9.85 4.84
N GLY A 119 18.53 -10.08 6.07
CA GLY A 119 18.55 -11.43 6.67
C GLY A 119 19.32 -12.48 5.86
N ILE A 120 19.13 -13.76 6.20
CA ILE A 120 19.83 -14.88 5.53
C ILE A 120 19.19 -15.14 4.16
N GLY A 121 20.02 -15.28 3.12
CA GLY A 121 19.59 -15.71 1.79
C GLY A 121 19.19 -14.59 0.82
N ARG A 122 19.19 -13.32 1.25
CA ARG A 122 19.00 -12.18 0.35
C ARG A 122 20.30 -11.40 0.19
N ALA A 123 20.55 -10.92 -1.02
CA ALA A 123 21.67 -10.03 -1.28
C ALA A 123 21.42 -8.68 -0.60
N ASP A 124 22.45 -8.13 0.03
CA ASP A 124 22.42 -6.74 0.48
C ASP A 124 22.34 -5.84 -0.76
N HIS A 125 21.50 -4.81 -0.70
CA HIS A 125 21.30 -3.87 -1.80
C HIS A 125 20.68 -2.56 -1.28
N VAL A 126 20.72 -1.52 -2.11
CA VAL A 126 20.01 -0.26 -1.86
C VAL A 126 18.50 -0.46 -1.74
N GLU A 127 17.92 0.08 -0.67
CA GLU A 127 16.48 0.05 -0.43
C GLU A 127 15.80 1.20 -1.16
N HIS A 128 14.55 0.99 -1.56
CA HIS A 128 13.75 2.00 -2.22
C HIS A 128 12.40 2.18 -1.53
N VAL A 129 12.03 3.43 -1.28
CA VAL A 129 10.73 3.79 -0.69
C VAL A 129 9.92 4.59 -1.69
N VAL A 130 8.66 4.20 -1.87
CA VAL A 130 7.68 4.96 -2.66
C VAL A 130 6.66 5.54 -1.70
N GLY A 131 6.54 6.86 -1.69
CA GLY A 131 5.60 7.59 -0.85
C GLY A 131 4.88 8.70 -1.61
N ILE A 132 3.95 9.34 -0.91
CA ILE A 132 3.14 10.46 -1.40
C ILE A 132 3.16 11.52 -0.32
N CYS A 133 3.27 12.78 -0.68
CA CYS A 133 3.13 13.93 0.22
C CYS A 133 2.41 15.07 -0.52
N ARG A 134 2.04 16.13 0.19
CA ARG A 134 1.69 17.39 -0.46
C ARG A 134 2.93 17.95 -1.15
N ALA A 135 2.74 18.71 -2.22
CA ALA A 135 3.87 19.28 -2.94
C ALA A 135 4.72 20.23 -2.07
N GLU A 136 4.06 21.02 -1.21
CA GLU A 136 4.69 21.95 -0.27
C GLU A 136 5.49 21.23 0.83
N ASP A 137 5.02 20.07 1.29
CA ASP A 137 5.63 19.32 2.38
C ASP A 137 6.83 18.45 1.95
N PHE A 138 7.14 18.38 0.65
CA PHE A 138 8.06 17.37 0.13
C PHE A 138 9.46 17.44 0.78
N GLU A 139 10.01 18.64 0.96
CA GLU A 139 11.30 18.82 1.63
C GLU A 139 11.26 18.35 3.10
N GLU A 140 10.20 18.71 3.83
CA GLU A 140 10.03 18.31 5.23
C GLU A 140 9.84 16.81 5.37
N VAL A 141 9.14 16.18 4.43
CA VAL A 141 9.01 14.72 4.38
C VAL A 141 10.36 14.06 4.11
N VAL A 142 11.19 14.57 3.20
CA VAL A 142 12.55 14.03 3.01
C VAL A 142 13.39 14.19 4.29
N LYS A 143 13.26 15.30 5.02
CA LYS A 143 13.89 15.47 6.35
C LYS A 143 13.34 14.49 7.38
N LEU A 144 12.03 14.23 7.39
CA LEU A 144 11.37 13.26 8.27
C LEU A 144 11.97 11.86 8.10
N TYR A 145 12.12 11.38 6.85
CA TYR A 145 12.75 10.08 6.57
C TYR A 145 14.20 10.00 7.08
N ASN A 146 14.87 11.15 7.19
CA ASN A 146 16.25 11.31 7.66
C ASN A 146 16.33 11.79 9.14
N SER A 147 15.31 11.50 9.95
CA SER A 147 15.23 11.95 11.35
C SER A 147 14.96 10.79 12.33
N LYS A 148 14.96 11.09 13.63
CA LYS A 148 14.54 10.14 14.69
C LYS A 148 13.07 9.70 14.55
N SER A 149 12.26 10.51 13.87
CA SER A 149 10.82 10.28 13.65
C SER A 149 10.51 9.58 12.32
N ALA A 150 11.52 9.02 11.65
CA ALA A 150 11.31 8.29 10.41
C ALA A 150 10.33 7.12 10.59
N PRO A 151 9.54 6.74 9.56
CA PRO A 151 8.66 5.58 9.65
C PRO A 151 9.42 4.32 10.09
N VAL A 152 8.81 3.47 10.91
CA VAL A 152 9.45 2.29 11.53
C VAL A 152 10.23 1.44 10.52
N SER A 153 9.66 1.18 9.34
CA SER A 153 10.32 0.41 8.28
C SER A 153 11.57 1.10 7.72
N SER A 154 11.55 2.43 7.62
CA SER A 154 12.69 3.24 7.17
C SER A 154 13.77 3.34 8.24
N PHE A 155 13.36 3.40 9.51
CA PHE A 155 14.26 3.37 10.66
C PHE A 155 14.98 2.02 10.79
N GLN A 156 14.25 0.91 10.65
CA GLN A 156 14.83 -0.43 10.58
C GLN A 156 15.81 -0.60 9.40
N ALA A 157 15.54 0.03 8.26
CA ALA A 157 16.48 0.02 7.14
C ALA A 157 17.78 0.78 7.45
N MET A 158 17.71 1.89 8.21
CA MET A 158 18.89 2.61 8.71
C MET A 158 19.69 1.80 9.73
N ASP A 159 19.01 1.12 10.66
CA ASP A 159 19.66 0.21 11.62
C ASP A 159 20.38 -0.95 10.92
N ASN A 160 19.81 -1.46 9.82
CA ASN A 160 20.37 -2.56 9.03
C ASN A 160 21.35 -2.12 7.93
N ALA A 161 21.62 -0.81 7.79
CA ALA A 161 22.45 -0.28 6.73
C ALA A 161 23.95 -0.57 6.93
N ARG A 162 24.67 -0.70 5.82
CA ARG A 162 26.14 -0.83 5.78
C ARG A 162 26.80 0.54 5.85
N TRP A 163 26.74 1.16 7.02
CA TRP A 163 27.39 2.45 7.27
C TRP A 163 28.91 2.40 6.98
N PRO A 164 29.52 3.49 6.48
CA PRO A 164 30.90 3.49 6.02
C PRO A 164 31.92 3.23 7.13
N TRP A 165 31.60 3.59 8.39
CA TRP A 165 32.45 3.33 9.56
C TRP A 165 32.27 1.94 10.18
N LEU A 166 31.29 1.16 9.73
CA LEU A 166 31.14 -0.23 10.16
C LEU A 166 32.08 -1.13 9.35
N PRO A 167 32.53 -2.25 9.93
CA PRO A 167 33.36 -3.21 9.21
C PRO A 167 32.64 -3.70 7.94
N GLN A 168 33.23 -3.38 6.80
CA GLN A 168 32.70 -3.78 5.50
C GLN A 168 32.80 -5.29 5.32
N LYS A 169 31.80 -5.89 4.65
CA LYS A 169 31.81 -7.35 4.44
C LYS A 169 32.91 -7.68 3.46
N GLN A 170 33.97 -8.29 3.97
CA GLN A 170 34.98 -8.89 3.11
C GLN A 170 34.31 -10.04 2.34
N VAL A 171 34.25 -9.91 1.02
CA VAL A 171 33.79 -10.99 0.15
C VAL A 171 34.85 -12.07 0.21
N ARG A 172 34.67 -13.04 1.10
CA ARG A 172 35.50 -14.24 1.09
C ARG A 172 35.12 -15.04 -0.16
N THR A 173 36.00 -15.04 -1.15
CA THR A 173 35.90 -15.97 -2.27
C THR A 173 36.03 -17.37 -1.71
N ILE A 174 34.91 -18.08 -1.61
CA ILE A 174 34.92 -19.50 -1.26
C ILE A 174 35.53 -20.21 -2.47
N LYS A 175 36.80 -20.61 -2.36
CA LYS A 175 37.40 -21.55 -3.31
C LYS A 175 36.80 -22.92 -3.03
N TRP A 176 35.85 -23.31 -3.87
CA TRP A 176 35.21 -24.64 -3.82
C TRP A 176 36.16 -25.77 -4.21
N TRP A 177 37.23 -25.42 -4.92
CA TRP A 177 38.26 -26.33 -5.37
C TRP A 177 39.55 -26.03 -4.62
N ASN A 178 40.13 -27.06 -4.02
CA ASN A 178 41.53 -27.01 -3.62
C ASN A 178 42.41 -26.89 -4.88
N LYS A 179 43.67 -26.47 -4.72
CA LYS A 179 44.62 -26.39 -5.85
C LYS A 179 44.79 -27.75 -6.57
N ASP A 180 44.47 -28.83 -5.88
CA ASP A 180 44.62 -30.21 -6.34
C ASP A 180 43.38 -30.75 -7.08
N GLY A 181 42.34 -29.92 -7.29
CA GLY A 181 41.13 -30.31 -8.02
C GLY A 181 40.11 -31.10 -7.21
N GLU A 182 40.36 -31.35 -5.92
CA GLU A 182 39.39 -31.98 -5.04
C GLU A 182 38.29 -31.00 -4.61
N LEU A 183 37.05 -31.46 -4.71
CA LEU A 183 35.87 -30.75 -4.22
C LEU A 183 35.98 -30.68 -2.69
N ARG A 184 36.10 -29.49 -2.13
CA ARG A 184 36.09 -29.35 -0.68
C ARG A 184 34.68 -29.68 -0.21
N GLU A 185 34.50 -30.80 0.49
CA GLU A 185 33.28 -31.06 1.25
C GLU A 185 33.17 -29.98 2.32
N VAL A 186 32.41 -28.92 2.02
CA VAL A 186 32.13 -27.87 2.99
C VAL A 186 31.05 -28.41 3.91
N SER A 187 31.47 -29.00 5.05
CA SER A 187 30.56 -29.25 6.16
C SER A 187 29.91 -27.92 6.55
N LEU A 188 28.60 -27.80 6.33
CA LEU A 188 27.84 -26.55 6.49
C LEU A 188 27.77 -26.05 7.95
N ASP A 189 28.27 -26.82 8.92
CA ASP A 189 28.02 -26.62 10.34
C ASP A 189 28.96 -25.61 11.04
N THR A 190 29.97 -25.05 10.36
CA THR A 190 30.95 -24.14 11.01
C THR A 190 30.87 -22.66 10.66
N ALA A 191 29.81 -22.21 9.98
CA ALA A 191 29.69 -20.82 9.53
C ALA A 191 28.92 -19.88 10.50
N ILE A 192 29.05 -20.06 11.82
CA ILE A 192 28.67 -19.03 12.80
C ILE A 192 29.92 -18.20 13.13
N PRO A 193 29.98 -16.90 12.78
CA PRO A 193 31.13 -16.05 13.07
C PRO A 193 31.07 -15.55 14.51
N ASN A 194 31.32 -16.43 15.49
CA ASN A 194 31.60 -16.03 16.87
C ASN A 194 33.06 -16.35 17.20
N SER A 195 33.96 -15.45 16.81
CA SER A 195 35.20 -15.17 17.53
C SER A 195 35.96 -14.07 16.80
N SER A 196 36.31 -13.02 17.55
CA SER A 196 37.25 -11.99 17.15
C SER A 196 38.57 -12.65 16.73
N PRO A 197 39.04 -12.50 15.48
CA PRO A 197 40.37 -12.96 15.14
C PRO A 197 41.37 -11.98 15.75
N GLN A 198 42.17 -12.45 16.70
CA GLN A 198 43.42 -11.78 17.04
C GLN A 198 44.28 -11.73 15.78
N VAL A 199 44.53 -10.52 15.30
CA VAL A 199 45.41 -10.25 14.16
C VAL A 199 46.84 -10.43 14.65
N THR A 200 47.43 -11.60 14.43
CA THR A 200 48.88 -11.78 14.49
C THR A 200 49.48 -11.23 13.20
N VAL A 201 49.99 -9.99 13.29
CA VAL A 201 50.79 -9.38 12.22
C VAL A 201 52.13 -10.12 12.16
N SER A 202 52.35 -10.93 11.13
CA SER A 202 53.68 -11.41 10.76
C SER A 202 54.30 -10.47 9.73
N PRO A 203 55.47 -9.88 9.99
CA PRO A 203 56.21 -9.12 8.99
C PRO A 203 57.09 -10.10 8.22
N ASN A 204 56.79 -10.35 6.94
CA ASN A 204 57.75 -10.66 5.87
C ASN A 204 57.03 -11.18 4.63
N SER A 205 56.89 -10.32 3.61
CA SER A 205 57.18 -10.72 2.23
C SER A 205 57.32 -9.46 1.37
N ALA A 206 58.57 -9.15 1.05
CA ALA A 206 58.92 -8.23 0.00
C ALA A 206 58.87 -8.96 -1.36
N ASN A 207 58.54 -8.18 -2.39
CA ASN A 207 58.84 -8.39 -3.81
C ASN A 207 58.13 -9.55 -4.54
N ALA A 208 57.01 -9.22 -5.17
CA ALA A 208 56.58 -9.85 -6.41
C ALA A 208 56.13 -8.78 -7.42
N THR A 209 57.00 -8.51 -8.38
CA THR A 209 56.78 -7.61 -9.52
C THR A 209 55.72 -8.22 -10.44
N VAL A 210 54.60 -7.54 -10.61
CA VAL A 210 53.52 -7.93 -11.55
C VAL A 210 53.86 -7.37 -12.94
N PRO A 211 53.89 -8.18 -14.02
CA PRO A 211 54.03 -7.64 -15.36
C PRO A 211 52.71 -6.99 -15.81
N LYS A 212 52.81 -5.79 -16.38
CA LYS A 212 51.72 -5.10 -17.08
C LYS A 212 51.40 -5.84 -18.38
N GLU A 213 50.27 -6.53 -18.42
CA GLU A 213 49.70 -6.99 -19.68
C GLU A 213 48.89 -5.88 -20.36
N HIS A 214 49.18 -5.73 -21.65
CA HIS A 214 48.70 -4.72 -22.56
C HIS A 214 47.35 -5.17 -23.15
N TRP A 215 46.26 -4.48 -22.83
CA TRP A 215 44.95 -4.73 -23.44
C TRP A 215 44.95 -4.27 -24.90
N VAL A 216 44.95 -5.21 -25.85
CA VAL A 216 44.71 -4.95 -27.27
C VAL A 216 43.20 -4.97 -27.53
N ARG A 217 42.71 -3.97 -28.27
CA ARG A 217 41.29 -3.82 -28.64
C ARG A 217 40.89 -4.81 -29.77
N PRO A 218 39.61 -5.23 -29.81
CA PRO A 218 39.15 -6.35 -30.62
C PRO A 218 38.79 -5.91 -32.05
N GLY A 219 39.19 -6.74 -33.02
CA GLY A 219 38.79 -6.58 -34.40
C GLY A 219 39.55 -7.53 -35.30
N ASP A 220 39.34 -8.83 -35.12
CA ASP A 220 39.54 -9.85 -36.16
C ASP A 220 38.83 -11.15 -35.74
N SER A 221 38.02 -11.69 -36.64
CA SER A 221 37.28 -12.93 -36.48
C SER A 221 38.22 -14.13 -36.44
N ILE A 222 38.42 -14.72 -35.26
CA ILE A 222 39.16 -15.97 -35.10
C ILE A 222 38.25 -17.13 -35.53
N PRO A 223 38.66 -17.99 -36.48
CA PRO A 223 37.90 -19.18 -36.83
C PRO A 223 37.82 -20.15 -35.64
N PHE A 224 36.64 -20.76 -35.46
CA PHE A 224 36.36 -21.77 -34.43
C PHE A 224 37.48 -22.81 -34.38
N SER A 225 38.20 -22.86 -33.26
CA SER A 225 39.28 -23.83 -33.10
C SER A 225 38.69 -25.20 -32.77
N GLU A 226 39.30 -26.25 -33.32
CA GLU A 226 38.95 -27.66 -33.11
C GLU A 226 38.80 -28.06 -31.63
N LYS A 227 39.46 -27.31 -30.72
CA LYS A 227 39.37 -27.47 -29.27
C LYS A 227 38.01 -27.13 -28.66
N ASP A 228 37.19 -26.32 -29.33
CA ASP A 228 35.85 -25.96 -28.85
C ASP A 228 34.82 -27.06 -29.13
N VAL A 229 35.05 -27.87 -30.16
CA VAL A 229 34.24 -29.06 -30.46
C VAL A 229 34.51 -30.14 -29.41
N GLU A 230 35.78 -30.37 -29.09
CA GLU A 230 36.20 -31.36 -28.10
C GLU A 230 35.65 -31.05 -26.69
N ARG A 231 35.61 -29.76 -26.29
CA ARG A 231 34.98 -29.34 -25.03
C ARG A 231 33.48 -29.58 -24.99
N LYS A 232 32.80 -29.45 -26.13
CA LYS A 232 31.35 -29.66 -26.23
C LYS A 232 31.02 -31.15 -26.12
N ASP A 233 31.83 -32.02 -26.70
CA ASP A 233 31.64 -33.47 -26.60
C ASP A 233 31.92 -34.00 -25.19
N VAL A 234 32.93 -33.44 -24.51
CA VAL A 234 33.21 -33.75 -23.08
C VAL A 234 32.05 -33.30 -22.19
N GLN A 235 31.47 -32.11 -22.42
CA GLN A 235 30.28 -31.66 -21.70
C GLN A 235 29.07 -32.56 -21.95
N THR A 236 28.85 -32.97 -23.20
CA THR A 236 27.69 -33.77 -23.58
C THR A 236 27.79 -35.19 -22.99
N ASN A 237 29.00 -35.77 -22.97
CA ASN A 237 29.25 -37.06 -22.31
C ASN A 237 29.11 -36.98 -20.78
N ALA A 238 29.56 -35.89 -20.14
CA ALA A 238 29.41 -35.68 -18.70
C ALA A 238 27.95 -35.45 -18.25
N VAL A 239 27.09 -34.94 -19.15
CA VAL A 239 25.64 -34.86 -18.91
C VAL A 239 25.00 -36.23 -19.09
N LYS A 240 25.39 -36.98 -20.13
CA LYS A 240 24.87 -38.32 -20.39
C LYS A 240 25.17 -39.30 -19.24
N HIS A 241 26.35 -39.20 -18.64
CA HIS A 241 26.74 -40.04 -17.48
C HIS A 241 25.91 -39.72 -16.22
N ARG A 242 25.61 -38.44 -15.97
CA ARG A 242 24.77 -38.02 -14.83
C ARG A 242 23.31 -38.45 -14.97
N VAL A 243 22.79 -38.44 -16.20
CA VAL A 243 21.41 -38.88 -16.47
C VAL A 243 21.26 -40.41 -16.33
N SER A 244 22.33 -41.19 -16.52
CA SER A 244 22.29 -42.65 -16.32
C SER A 244 22.49 -43.11 -14.87
N GLU A 245 22.88 -42.23 -13.94
CA GLU A 245 23.16 -42.56 -12.53
C GLU A 245 21.95 -42.36 -11.59
N GLU A 246 20.87 -41.71 -12.03
CA GLU A 246 19.65 -41.55 -11.23
C GLU A 246 18.73 -42.78 -11.34
N ASN A 247 19.13 -43.88 -10.71
CA ASN A 247 18.24 -44.98 -10.35
C ASN A 247 17.41 -44.55 -9.13
N LEU A 248 16.20 -44.03 -9.38
CA LEU A 248 15.27 -43.49 -8.36
C LEU A 248 14.40 -44.55 -7.67
N ASP A 249 14.78 -45.83 -7.71
CA ASP A 249 13.92 -46.92 -7.24
C ASP A 249 13.97 -47.18 -5.71
N ASN A 250 14.78 -46.45 -4.92
CA ASN A 250 14.99 -46.74 -3.50
C ASN A 250 14.91 -45.54 -2.52
N ILE A 251 14.21 -44.46 -2.85
CA ILE A 251 13.97 -43.38 -1.87
C ILE A 251 12.71 -43.70 -1.04
N LEU A 252 12.89 -44.54 -0.01
CA LEU A 252 11.94 -44.68 1.10
C LEU A 252 12.02 -43.41 1.98
N VAL A 253 11.13 -42.44 1.71
CA VAL A 253 10.99 -41.24 2.53
C VAL A 253 10.24 -41.61 3.82
N GLU A 254 10.98 -41.82 4.90
CA GLU A 254 10.41 -41.95 6.25
C GLU A 254 9.94 -40.56 6.74
N LEU A 255 8.67 -40.23 6.49
CA LEU A 255 8.02 -39.02 6.99
C LEU A 255 7.80 -39.15 8.51
N ARG A 256 8.75 -38.68 9.32
CA ARG A 256 8.50 -38.44 10.75
C ARG A 256 7.52 -37.26 10.91
N SER A 257 6.29 -37.54 11.31
CA SER A 257 5.34 -36.54 11.78
C SER A 257 5.87 -35.88 13.06
N ARG A 258 6.28 -34.62 12.99
CA ARG A 258 6.58 -33.83 14.20
C ARG A 258 5.26 -33.33 14.80
N GLU A 259 4.88 -33.84 15.96
CA GLU A 259 3.64 -33.51 16.70
C GLU A 259 3.54 -32.05 17.20
N GLY A 260 4.45 -31.15 16.82
CA GLY A 260 4.53 -29.78 17.33
C GLY A 260 4.27 -28.66 16.32
N LYS A 261 3.78 -28.94 15.10
CA LYS A 261 3.44 -27.90 14.12
C LYS A 261 1.94 -27.63 14.08
N VAL A 262 1.39 -27.12 15.19
CA VAL A 262 0.09 -26.46 15.15
C VAL A 262 0.36 -24.97 14.87
N PRO A 263 -0.04 -24.43 13.71
CA PRO A 263 0.00 -22.98 13.49
C PRO A 263 -0.87 -22.29 14.53
N PHE A 264 -0.28 -21.39 15.32
CA PHE A 264 -1.03 -20.54 16.25
C PHE A 264 -1.25 -19.17 15.62
N GLU A 265 -2.43 -18.64 15.86
CA GLU A 265 -2.92 -17.35 15.37
C GLU A 265 -2.69 -16.29 16.45
N VAL A 266 -2.21 -15.09 16.07
CA VAL A 266 -2.00 -13.96 16.98
C VAL A 266 -3.10 -12.94 16.75
N GLU A 267 -3.91 -12.66 17.78
CA GLU A 267 -4.96 -11.64 17.74
C GLU A 267 -4.38 -10.26 18.11
N LEU A 268 -4.56 -9.27 17.25
CA LEU A 268 -4.16 -7.88 17.45
C LEU A 268 -5.26 -7.09 18.19
N ASN A 269 -4.89 -5.98 18.85
CA ASN A 269 -5.82 -5.13 19.63
C ASN A 269 -7.00 -4.55 18.81
N ASP A 270 -6.91 -4.57 17.48
CA ASP A 270 -7.96 -4.13 16.57
C ASP A 270 -8.97 -5.25 16.21
N GLY A 271 -8.80 -6.44 16.79
CA GLY A 271 -9.61 -7.64 16.54
C GLY A 271 -9.31 -8.32 15.20
N THR A 272 -8.14 -8.03 14.60
CA THR A 272 -7.62 -8.79 13.45
C THR A 272 -6.69 -9.91 13.93
N VAL A 273 -6.61 -10.97 13.14
CA VAL A 273 -5.80 -12.15 13.46
C VAL A 273 -4.72 -12.29 12.40
N GLU A 274 -3.47 -12.29 12.82
CA GLU A 274 -2.30 -12.46 11.96
C GLU A 274 -1.55 -13.75 12.28
N HIS A 275 -1.06 -14.41 11.23
CA HIS A 275 -0.20 -15.57 11.38
C HIS A 275 1.27 -15.14 11.32
N PRO A 276 2.17 -15.63 12.20
CA PRO A 276 3.57 -15.20 12.26
C PRO A 276 4.40 -15.47 10.98
N SER A 277 3.86 -16.25 10.03
CA SER A 277 4.46 -16.43 8.71
C SER A 277 4.28 -15.24 7.75
N GLY A 278 3.56 -14.19 8.17
CA GLY A 278 3.23 -13.03 7.32
C GLY A 278 2.21 -13.37 6.22
N PHE A 279 1.61 -14.55 6.27
CA PHE A 279 0.49 -14.92 5.42
C PHE A 279 -0.78 -14.33 6.03
N VAL A 280 -1.33 -13.31 5.38
CA VAL A 280 -2.65 -12.76 5.71
C VAL A 280 -3.67 -13.59 4.91
N PRO A 281 -4.35 -14.59 5.50
CA PRO A 281 -5.45 -15.24 4.80
C PRO A 281 -6.51 -14.17 4.46
N PRO A 282 -7.19 -14.25 3.30
CA PRO A 282 -8.29 -13.36 3.00
C PRO A 282 -9.30 -13.43 4.16
N THR A 283 -9.67 -12.27 4.70
CA THR A 283 -10.60 -12.13 5.83
C THR A 283 -11.79 -13.08 5.68
N ALA A 284 -12.07 -13.87 6.72
CA ALA A 284 -13.11 -14.89 6.71
C ALA A 284 -14.44 -14.37 6.13
N ALA A 285 -15.07 -15.22 5.30
CA ALA A 285 -16.31 -14.90 4.60
C ALA A 285 -17.46 -14.48 5.54
N ASP A 286 -17.39 -14.79 6.83
CA ASP A 286 -18.44 -14.49 7.81
C ASP A 286 -18.49 -13.02 8.25
N LYS A 287 -17.50 -12.18 7.88
CA LYS A 287 -17.65 -10.71 7.95
C LYS A 287 -18.38 -10.14 6.72
N PHE A 288 -18.70 -10.96 5.71
CA PHE A 288 -19.75 -10.64 4.75
C PHE A 288 -21.06 -11.10 5.35
N GLY A 289 -21.85 -10.15 5.86
CA GLY A 289 -23.24 -10.40 6.19
C GLY A 289 -23.92 -11.20 5.07
N ASP A 290 -24.52 -12.31 5.49
CA ASP A 290 -25.26 -13.31 4.75
C ASP A 290 -25.82 -12.79 3.40
N ARG A 291 -25.16 -13.19 2.30
CA ARG A 291 -25.60 -12.92 0.91
C ARG A 291 -26.24 -14.14 0.25
N SER A 292 -26.67 -15.12 1.04
CA SER A 292 -27.30 -16.36 0.57
C SER A 292 -28.75 -16.22 0.06
N SER A 293 -29.18 -15.02 -0.35
CA SER A 293 -30.48 -14.82 -1.03
C SER A 293 -30.43 -13.81 -2.19
N VAL A 294 -29.29 -13.69 -2.88
CA VAL A 294 -29.30 -13.09 -4.23
C VAL A 294 -29.71 -14.17 -5.22
N GLY A 295 -31.01 -14.26 -5.48
CA GLY A 295 -31.56 -14.99 -6.60
C GLY A 295 -30.82 -14.62 -7.88
N SER A 296 -30.34 -15.64 -8.59
CA SER A 296 -29.80 -15.58 -9.93
C SER A 296 -30.86 -15.07 -10.91
N ASN A 297 -31.02 -13.75 -10.99
CA ASN A 297 -31.62 -13.07 -12.13
C ASN A 297 -30.49 -12.45 -12.96
N ALA A 298 -29.73 -13.31 -13.63
CA ALA A 298 -29.08 -12.90 -14.86
C ALA A 298 -30.19 -12.64 -15.89
N PRO A 299 -30.33 -11.43 -16.46
CA PRO A 299 -31.20 -11.27 -17.61
C PRO A 299 -30.60 -12.08 -18.75
N SER A 300 -31.34 -13.09 -19.21
CA SER A 300 -31.13 -13.73 -20.50
C SER A 300 -30.97 -12.64 -21.56
N SER A 301 -29.84 -12.68 -22.27
CA SER A 301 -29.44 -11.76 -23.34
C SER A 301 -30.28 -11.90 -24.63
N ALA A 302 -31.50 -12.45 -24.54
CA ALA A 302 -32.33 -12.80 -25.70
C ALA A 302 -33.48 -11.82 -26.03
N SER A 303 -33.71 -10.74 -25.26
CA SER A 303 -34.96 -9.96 -25.41
C SER A 303 -34.84 -8.49 -25.85
N TYR A 304 -33.66 -8.03 -26.30
CA TYR A 304 -33.50 -6.68 -26.87
C TYR A 304 -33.39 -6.64 -28.40
N ARG A 305 -33.96 -7.64 -29.10
CA ARG A 305 -33.87 -7.76 -30.57
C ARG A 305 -35.13 -7.41 -31.36
N SER A 306 -36.11 -6.71 -30.79
CA SER A 306 -37.30 -6.33 -31.54
C SER A 306 -37.86 -4.98 -31.11
N ARG A 307 -37.33 -3.91 -31.72
CA ARG A 307 -37.98 -2.60 -32.04
C ARG A 307 -36.94 -1.48 -32.16
N ARG A 308 -36.22 -1.48 -33.27
CA ARG A 308 -35.69 -0.24 -33.88
C ARG A 308 -35.30 -0.52 -35.33
N SER A 309 -36.33 -0.58 -36.17
CA SER A 309 -36.20 -0.60 -37.63
C SER A 309 -37.10 0.50 -38.19
N SER A 310 -36.53 1.68 -38.43
CA SER A 310 -36.88 2.62 -39.51
C SER A 310 -36.22 3.97 -39.24
N LEU A 311 -35.62 4.53 -40.28
CA LEU A 311 -34.90 5.80 -40.35
C LEU A 311 -33.56 5.85 -39.62
N ILE A 312 -32.48 5.65 -40.38
CA ILE A 312 -31.59 6.74 -40.81
C ILE A 312 -30.80 6.19 -42.02
N GLU A 313 -31.12 6.76 -43.17
CA GLU A 313 -30.40 6.60 -44.42
C GLU A 313 -29.31 7.69 -44.48
N GLU A 314 -28.15 7.27 -44.99
CA GLU A 314 -27.16 8.07 -45.72
C GLU A 314 -26.06 8.89 -45.01
N THR A 315 -24.87 8.68 -45.59
CA THR A 315 -23.60 9.43 -45.51
C THR A 315 -22.70 9.16 -44.29
N HIS A 316 -21.69 8.30 -44.47
CA HIS A 316 -20.28 8.71 -44.55
C HIS A 316 -19.37 7.49 -44.83
N SER A 317 -18.64 7.60 -45.94
CA SER A 317 -17.60 6.72 -46.47
C SER A 317 -16.23 6.98 -45.81
N GLU A 318 -15.28 6.07 -46.07
CA GLU A 318 -13.83 6.09 -45.74
C GLU A 318 -13.46 5.47 -44.38
N ALA A 319 -12.58 4.47 -44.23
CA ALA A 319 -11.66 3.80 -45.15
C ALA A 319 -11.54 2.32 -44.77
N VAL A 320 -11.78 1.43 -45.73
CA VAL A 320 -11.53 -0.02 -45.61
C VAL A 320 -10.08 -0.28 -46.05
N PRO A 321 -9.26 -1.01 -45.28
CA PRO A 321 -7.92 -1.40 -45.72
C PRO A 321 -7.99 -2.20 -47.02
N GLY A 322 -7.21 -1.76 -48.01
CA GLY A 322 -7.23 -2.26 -49.37
C GLY A 322 -7.00 -3.77 -49.48
N ILE A 323 -7.67 -4.36 -50.46
CA ILE A 323 -7.59 -5.78 -50.86
C ILE A 323 -6.15 -6.28 -51.04
N GLU A 324 -5.20 -5.38 -51.28
CA GLU A 324 -3.76 -5.67 -51.42
C GLU A 324 -3.08 -6.07 -50.11
N GLN A 325 -3.49 -5.50 -48.96
CA GLN A 325 -2.98 -5.93 -47.66
C GLN A 325 -3.44 -7.36 -47.32
N TRP A 326 -4.66 -7.72 -47.71
CA TRP A 326 -5.16 -9.09 -47.54
C TRP A 326 -4.45 -10.09 -48.44
N LYS A 327 -4.05 -9.69 -49.65
CA LYS A 327 -3.21 -10.52 -50.51
C LYS A 327 -1.82 -10.72 -49.89
N ALA A 328 -1.18 -9.66 -49.39
CA ALA A 328 0.13 -9.76 -48.75
C ALA A 328 0.15 -10.62 -47.48
N ILE A 329 -0.91 -10.59 -46.68
CA ILE A 329 -1.05 -11.48 -45.50
C ILE A 329 -1.22 -12.94 -45.95
N LYS A 330 -2.02 -13.18 -46.99
CA LYS A 330 -2.29 -14.53 -47.50
C LYS A 330 -1.08 -15.14 -48.22
N GLU A 331 -0.27 -14.32 -48.87
CA GLU A 331 0.98 -14.75 -49.52
C GLU A 331 2.06 -15.11 -48.48
N ARG A 332 2.18 -14.34 -47.38
CA ARG A 332 3.04 -14.70 -46.24
C ARG A 332 2.61 -15.99 -45.54
N GLU A 333 1.31 -16.23 -45.41
CA GLU A 333 0.79 -17.47 -44.81
C GLU A 333 1.13 -18.72 -45.65
N ILE A 334 1.35 -18.53 -46.96
CA ILE A 334 1.77 -19.59 -47.89
C ILE A 334 3.30 -19.74 -47.91
N GLU A 335 4.07 -18.64 -47.87
CA GLU A 335 5.54 -18.66 -47.86
C GLU A 335 6.15 -19.08 -46.51
N GLU A 336 5.54 -18.74 -45.38
CA GLU A 336 6.05 -19.10 -44.04
C GLU A 336 5.71 -20.54 -43.63
N GLY A 337 5.18 -21.35 -44.54
CA GLY A 337 5.54 -22.76 -44.65
C GLY A 337 5.19 -23.69 -43.48
N THR A 338 4.13 -24.47 -43.71
CA THR A 338 4.15 -25.95 -43.61
C THR A 338 4.40 -26.66 -42.27
N LEU A 339 4.65 -25.98 -41.15
CA LEU A 339 4.80 -26.65 -39.84
C LEU A 339 3.47 -26.79 -39.07
N MET A 340 2.57 -25.81 -39.21
CA MET A 340 1.26 -25.84 -38.55
C MET A 340 0.23 -26.79 -39.19
N PRO A 341 0.19 -27.01 -40.52
CA PRO A 341 -0.76 -27.98 -41.10
C PRO A 341 -0.51 -29.40 -40.61
N HIS A 342 0.74 -29.86 -40.53
CA HIS A 342 1.06 -31.22 -40.04
C HIS A 342 0.74 -31.42 -38.55
N LEU A 343 0.89 -30.38 -37.71
CA LEU A 343 0.46 -30.43 -36.31
C LEU A 343 -1.07 -30.44 -36.17
N THR A 344 -1.78 -29.78 -37.08
CA THR A 344 -3.25 -29.72 -37.06
C THR A 344 -3.87 -31.00 -37.65
N GLU A 345 -3.21 -31.61 -38.64
CA GLU A 345 -3.63 -32.87 -39.26
C GLU A 345 -3.57 -34.04 -38.25
N GLY A 346 -2.55 -34.08 -37.39
CA GLY A 346 -2.48 -35.05 -36.28
C GLY A 346 -3.57 -34.89 -35.21
N ILE A 347 -4.12 -33.68 -35.03
CA ILE A 347 -5.22 -33.40 -34.10
C ILE A 347 -6.58 -33.78 -34.72
N LEU A 348 -6.74 -33.60 -36.04
CA LEU A 348 -7.98 -33.94 -36.76
C LEU A 348 -8.09 -35.42 -37.13
N GLN A 349 -6.97 -36.16 -37.22
CA GLN A 349 -6.96 -37.62 -37.43
C GLN A 349 -7.26 -38.46 -36.17
N GLY A 350 -7.78 -37.85 -35.10
CA GLY A 350 -8.42 -38.58 -33.99
C GLY A 350 -7.51 -39.43 -33.09
N GLY A 351 -6.18 -39.35 -33.23
CA GLY A 351 -5.24 -40.25 -32.56
C GLY A 351 -4.79 -39.85 -31.14
N VAL A 352 -4.99 -38.60 -30.72
CA VAL A 352 -4.63 -38.12 -29.37
C VAL A 352 -5.78 -37.33 -28.76
N SER A 353 -6.93 -37.99 -28.62
CA SER A 353 -7.89 -37.55 -27.61
C SER A 353 -7.35 -37.99 -26.25
N ALA A 354 -6.84 -37.03 -25.47
CA ALA A 354 -6.77 -37.22 -24.03
C ALA A 354 -8.21 -37.32 -23.52
N ALA A 355 -8.77 -38.53 -23.57
CA ALA A 355 -10.06 -38.86 -23.00
C ALA A 355 -9.92 -38.67 -21.49
N MET A 356 -10.21 -37.45 -21.01
CA MET A 356 -10.49 -37.22 -19.61
C MET A 356 -11.81 -37.92 -19.30
N LYS A 357 -11.72 -39.22 -19.01
CA LYS A 357 -12.80 -39.95 -18.36
C LYS A 357 -13.02 -39.22 -17.03
N GLN A 358 -14.16 -38.56 -16.87
CA GLN A 358 -14.58 -38.11 -15.54
C GLN A 358 -14.58 -39.35 -14.65
N ARG A 359 -13.61 -39.42 -13.74
CA ARG A 359 -13.65 -40.40 -12.66
C ARG A 359 -14.68 -39.86 -11.68
N ASP A 360 -15.86 -40.48 -11.67
CA ASP A 360 -16.91 -40.20 -10.67
C ASP A 360 -16.42 -40.46 -9.23
N GLU A 361 -15.26 -41.11 -9.08
CA GLU A 361 -14.65 -41.51 -7.81
C GLU A 361 -13.80 -40.41 -7.14
N LYS A 362 -13.71 -39.19 -7.70
CA LYS A 362 -12.89 -38.11 -7.11
C LYS A 362 -13.69 -37.07 -6.32
N ILE A 363 -14.85 -37.46 -5.83
CA ILE A 363 -15.44 -36.86 -4.63
C ILE A 363 -15.03 -37.81 -3.50
N PRO A 364 -14.30 -37.37 -2.46
CA PRO A 364 -14.03 -38.22 -1.30
C PRO A 364 -15.38 -38.74 -0.80
N THR A 365 -15.63 -40.04 -0.97
CA THR A 365 -16.88 -40.64 -0.56
C THR A 365 -16.93 -40.53 0.95
N GLU A 366 -17.79 -39.64 1.41
CA GLU A 366 -18.05 -39.41 2.82
C GLU A 366 -18.44 -40.76 3.46
N VAL A 367 -17.64 -41.21 4.44
CA VAL A 367 -17.90 -42.46 5.14
C VAL A 367 -19.01 -42.16 6.14
N TYR A 368 -20.17 -42.78 5.93
CA TYR A 368 -21.22 -42.79 6.94
C TYR A 368 -20.65 -43.47 8.19
N GLY A 369 -20.65 -42.76 9.32
CA GLY A 369 -20.10 -43.25 10.59
C GLY A 369 -20.69 -44.60 10.97
N VAL A 370 -19.83 -45.52 11.40
CA VAL A 370 -20.25 -46.82 11.92
C VAL A 370 -21.10 -46.58 13.18
N ASN A 371 -22.29 -47.18 13.22
CA ASN A 371 -23.19 -47.11 14.37
C ASN A 371 -22.63 -47.95 15.52
N GLU A 372 -21.78 -47.38 16.36
CA GLU A 372 -21.50 -47.94 17.69
C GLU A 372 -22.49 -47.33 18.69
N GLY A 373 -23.40 -48.16 19.23
CA GLY A 373 -24.30 -47.77 20.33
C GLY A 373 -25.64 -47.12 19.95
N GLY A 374 -25.98 -47.02 18.66
CA GLY A 374 -27.29 -46.53 18.22
C GLY A 374 -27.43 -45.01 18.08
N GLU A 375 -26.36 -44.24 18.33
CA GLU A 375 -26.30 -42.82 17.99
C GLU A 375 -25.53 -42.61 16.67
N MET A 376 -26.16 -41.89 15.74
CA MET A 376 -25.64 -41.67 14.39
C MET A 376 -24.51 -40.63 14.45
N GLN A 377 -23.25 -41.07 14.29
CA GLN A 377 -22.12 -40.14 14.24
C GLN A 377 -22.17 -39.27 12.97
N PRO A 378 -21.77 -37.98 13.08
CA PRO A 378 -21.72 -37.08 11.93
C PRO A 378 -20.67 -37.56 10.92
N MET A 379 -20.93 -37.22 9.68
CA MET A 379 -20.15 -37.59 8.51
C MET A 379 -18.67 -37.21 8.67
N GLN A 380 -17.76 -38.19 8.59
CA GLN A 380 -16.33 -37.97 8.82
C GLN A 380 -15.55 -38.11 7.51
N HIS A 381 -14.55 -37.24 7.31
CA HIS A 381 -13.56 -37.46 6.26
C HIS A 381 -12.69 -38.68 6.62
N PRO A 382 -12.23 -39.52 5.68
CA PRO A 382 -11.37 -40.68 5.97
C PRO A 382 -10.04 -40.34 6.68
N SER A 383 -9.69 -39.06 6.80
CA SER A 383 -8.56 -38.59 7.62
C SER A 383 -8.91 -38.36 9.10
N GLY A 384 -10.12 -38.72 9.56
CA GLY A 384 -10.62 -38.44 10.92
C GLY A 384 -10.99 -36.97 11.16
N PHE A 385 -11.01 -36.14 10.11
CA PHE A 385 -11.38 -34.73 10.22
C PHE A 385 -12.90 -34.59 10.13
N ILE A 386 -13.50 -34.03 11.19
CA ILE A 386 -14.93 -33.71 11.25
C ILE A 386 -15.07 -32.22 10.92
N PRO A 387 -15.55 -31.84 9.72
CA PRO A 387 -15.79 -30.44 9.42
C PRO A 387 -16.86 -29.89 10.39
N PRO A 388 -16.64 -28.70 10.98
CA PRO A 388 -17.59 -28.14 11.94
C PRO A 388 -18.94 -27.91 11.24
N THR A 389 -19.98 -28.61 11.69
CA THR A 389 -21.32 -28.41 11.14
C THR A 389 -21.95 -27.15 11.72
N PRO A 390 -22.86 -26.46 11.00
CA PRO A 390 -23.49 -25.21 11.46
C PRO A 390 -24.26 -25.33 12.78
N LYS A 391 -24.57 -26.56 13.23
CA LYS A 391 -25.25 -26.85 14.50
C LYS A 391 -24.29 -27.05 15.68
N MET A 392 -22.99 -27.20 15.44
CA MET A 392 -22.00 -27.25 16.51
C MET A 392 -21.84 -25.83 17.06
N ALA A 393 -22.61 -25.51 18.09
CA ALA A 393 -22.40 -24.31 18.89
C ALA A 393 -20.94 -24.29 19.33
N ARG A 394 -20.29 -23.14 19.12
CA ARG A 394 -18.85 -22.91 19.28
C ARG A 394 -18.38 -22.94 20.76
N GLY A 395 -19.01 -23.77 21.60
CA GLY A 395 -19.07 -23.57 23.05
C GLY A 395 -18.39 -24.62 23.94
N GLU A 396 -18.17 -25.88 23.52
CA GLU A 396 -17.87 -26.93 24.53
C GLU A 396 -16.69 -27.87 24.25
N HIS A 397 -16.00 -27.79 23.12
CA HIS A 397 -14.78 -28.60 22.92
C HIS A 397 -13.51 -27.74 22.91
N GLU A 398 -12.59 -28.09 23.82
CA GLU A 398 -11.33 -27.46 24.20
C GLU A 398 -10.25 -27.40 23.10
N ALA A 399 -10.62 -27.38 21.82
CA ALA A 399 -9.71 -27.03 20.75
C ALA A 399 -9.53 -25.50 20.68
N ARG A 400 -9.12 -24.88 21.79
CA ARG A 400 -8.55 -23.54 21.76
C ARG A 400 -7.20 -23.66 21.07
N THR A 401 -7.09 -23.22 19.82
CA THR A 401 -5.83 -22.61 19.39
C THR A 401 -5.57 -21.50 20.41
N ALA A 402 -4.66 -21.73 21.35
CA ALA A 402 -4.31 -20.73 22.33
C ALA A 402 -3.83 -19.51 21.55
N THR A 403 -4.67 -18.48 21.44
CA THR A 403 -4.26 -17.15 21.02
C THR A 403 -3.37 -16.65 22.14
N VAL A 404 -2.07 -16.86 21.97
CA VAL A 404 -1.08 -16.29 22.88
C VAL A 404 -1.13 -14.79 22.62
N SER A 405 -1.71 -14.03 23.54
CA SER A 405 -1.54 -12.58 23.59
C SER A 405 -0.06 -12.30 23.81
N ALA A 406 0.69 -12.19 22.72
CA ALA A 406 2.07 -11.76 22.78
C ALA A 406 2.06 -10.33 23.34
N PRO A 407 2.79 -10.03 24.43
CA PRO A 407 2.98 -8.66 24.86
C PRO A 407 3.50 -7.86 23.66
N HIS A 408 2.90 -6.70 23.39
CA HIS A 408 3.11 -5.90 22.19
C HIS A 408 4.57 -5.89 21.74
N ALA A 409 4.86 -6.51 20.60
CA ALA A 409 6.21 -6.58 20.05
C ALA A 409 6.80 -5.18 19.73
N GLU A 410 5.98 -4.13 19.80
CA GLU A 410 6.36 -2.73 19.59
C GLU A 410 7.16 -2.12 20.76
N HIS A 411 7.17 -2.75 21.95
CA HIS A 411 7.87 -2.23 23.13
C HIS A 411 8.97 -3.16 23.68
N LEU A 412 9.52 -4.06 22.84
CA LEU A 412 10.74 -4.72 23.27
C LEU A 412 11.84 -3.65 23.43
N PRO A 413 12.51 -3.60 24.60
CA PRO A 413 13.54 -2.61 24.84
C PRO A 413 14.60 -2.74 23.74
N VAL A 414 14.84 -1.63 23.04
CA VAL A 414 15.84 -1.57 21.98
C VAL A 414 17.20 -1.90 22.60
N PRO A 415 17.94 -2.89 22.07
CA PRO A 415 19.28 -3.20 22.55
C PRO A 415 20.20 -1.97 22.58
N ASP A 416 21.04 -1.85 23.61
CA ASP A 416 21.86 -0.64 23.81
C ASP A 416 22.88 -0.40 22.70
N ASP A 417 23.36 -1.46 22.06
CA ASP A 417 24.22 -1.40 20.87
C ASP A 417 23.50 -0.73 19.68
N VAL A 418 22.20 -0.97 19.52
CA VAL A 418 21.37 -0.33 18.50
C VAL A 418 21.14 1.15 18.84
N LYS A 419 20.99 1.51 20.12
CA LYS A 419 20.87 2.92 20.55
C LYS A 419 22.16 3.72 20.25
N GLU A 420 23.33 3.16 20.54
CA GLU A 420 24.61 3.79 20.24
C GLU A 420 24.80 3.96 18.72
N LEU A 421 24.47 2.92 17.95
CA LEU A 421 24.50 2.96 16.49
C LEU A 421 23.59 4.08 15.95
N ARG A 422 22.36 4.18 16.46
CA ARG A 422 21.39 5.23 16.14
C ARG A 422 21.93 6.62 16.38
N HIS A 423 22.50 6.87 17.56
CA HIS A 423 23.09 8.17 17.88
C HIS A 423 24.21 8.53 16.88
N ARG A 424 25.06 7.56 16.54
CA ARG A 424 26.18 7.77 15.63
C ARG A 424 25.72 8.06 14.20
N TYR A 425 24.76 7.31 13.67
CA TYR A 425 24.30 7.56 12.31
C TYR A 425 23.41 8.80 12.21
N LEU A 426 22.60 9.14 13.21
CA LEU A 426 21.77 10.35 13.17
C LEU A 426 22.65 11.61 13.11
N ARG A 427 23.79 11.60 13.79
CA ARG A 427 24.82 12.64 13.67
C ARG A 427 25.46 12.70 12.29
N HIS A 428 25.56 11.57 11.58
CA HIS A 428 26.04 11.53 10.20
C HIS A 428 24.98 12.03 9.21
N ILE A 429 23.72 11.64 9.43
CA ILE A 429 22.58 11.98 8.56
C ILE A 429 22.34 13.49 8.49
N SER A 430 22.61 14.23 9.57
CA SER A 430 22.51 15.70 9.57
C SER A 430 23.46 16.37 8.57
N LYS A 431 24.57 15.70 8.23
CA LYS A 431 25.51 16.16 7.18
C LYS A 431 25.13 15.61 5.81
N GLU A 432 24.78 14.33 5.76
CA GLU A 432 24.57 13.57 4.55
C GLU A 432 23.29 12.70 4.64
N PRO A 433 22.24 13.00 3.85
CA PRO A 433 20.98 12.27 3.99
C PRO A 433 21.15 10.80 3.61
N PHE A 434 20.61 9.91 4.43
CA PHE A 434 20.54 8.48 4.15
C PHE A 434 19.53 8.19 3.06
N TRP A 435 18.32 8.73 3.17
CA TRP A 435 17.31 8.66 2.12
C TRP A 435 17.43 9.84 1.18
N ARG A 436 17.69 9.56 -0.10
CA ARG A 436 17.85 10.57 -1.14
C ARG A 436 16.73 10.45 -2.16
N PRO A 437 16.10 11.55 -2.59
CA PRO A 437 15.08 11.50 -3.62
C PRO A 437 15.75 11.23 -4.97
N LEU A 438 15.40 10.09 -5.58
CA LEU A 438 15.84 9.71 -6.91
C LEU A 438 14.93 10.33 -7.98
N LEU A 439 13.62 10.29 -7.75
CA LEU A 439 12.60 10.83 -8.64
C LEU A 439 11.44 11.39 -7.82
N ALA A 440 10.95 12.59 -8.16
CA ALA A 440 9.76 13.20 -7.59
C ALA A 440 8.81 13.60 -8.72
N ILE A 441 7.55 13.20 -8.62
CA ILE A 441 6.51 13.46 -9.62
C ILE A 441 5.39 14.23 -8.93
N THR A 442 5.24 15.50 -9.28
CA THR A 442 4.19 16.36 -8.75
C THR A 442 3.04 16.48 -9.74
N VAL A 443 1.84 16.19 -9.27
CA VAL A 443 0.59 16.25 -10.03
C VAL A 443 -0.43 17.13 -9.31
N SER A 444 -1.40 17.64 -10.05
CA SER A 444 -2.36 18.63 -9.56
C SER A 444 -3.34 18.13 -8.49
N THR A 445 -3.51 16.81 -8.32
CA THR A 445 -4.50 16.25 -7.38
C THR A 445 -4.00 14.98 -6.68
N ARG A 446 -4.51 14.73 -5.48
CA ARG A 446 -4.23 13.54 -4.67
C ARG A 446 -4.69 12.23 -5.31
N PRO A 447 -5.89 12.10 -5.94
CA PRO A 447 -6.28 10.88 -6.65
C PRO A 447 -5.30 10.47 -7.76
N LEU A 448 -4.74 11.44 -8.49
CA LEU A 448 -3.69 11.20 -9.48
C LEU A 448 -2.41 10.67 -8.82
N ALA A 449 -1.95 11.34 -7.77
CA ALA A 449 -0.75 10.95 -7.02
C ALA A 449 -0.89 9.54 -6.41
N ASN A 450 -2.02 9.26 -5.76
CA ASN A 450 -2.36 7.94 -5.23
C ASN A 450 -2.36 6.85 -6.31
N THR A 451 -2.81 7.19 -7.53
CA THR A 451 -2.80 6.25 -8.64
C THR A 451 -1.37 5.95 -9.11
N ILE A 452 -0.52 6.97 -9.28
CA ILE A 452 0.89 6.79 -9.65
C ILE A 452 1.61 5.93 -8.62
N ALA A 453 1.52 6.30 -7.33
CA ALA A 453 2.17 5.59 -6.24
C ALA A 453 1.70 4.13 -6.10
N ARG A 454 0.42 3.86 -6.35
CA ARG A 454 -0.11 2.50 -6.37
C ARG A 454 0.46 1.70 -7.54
N LEU A 455 0.45 2.27 -8.74
CA LEU A 455 0.88 1.60 -9.96
C LEU A 455 2.41 1.44 -10.07
N SER A 456 3.18 2.23 -9.30
CA SER A 456 4.64 2.20 -9.27
C SER A 456 5.23 1.17 -8.29
N ARG A 457 4.42 0.55 -7.42
CA ARG A 457 4.89 -0.50 -6.47
C ARG A 457 5.25 -1.83 -7.14
N GLY A 458 4.82 -2.03 -8.39
CA GLY A 458 5.15 -3.23 -9.15
C GLY A 458 5.06 -2.98 -10.66
N GLN A 459 5.27 -4.04 -11.43
CA GLN A 459 5.12 -4.03 -12.88
C GLN A 459 3.66 -3.78 -13.29
N SER A 460 3.43 -3.55 -14.58
CA SER A 460 2.09 -3.27 -15.15
C SER A 460 1.01 -4.30 -14.81
N ARG A 461 1.41 -5.55 -14.53
CA ARG A 461 0.51 -6.65 -14.13
C ARG A 461 0.46 -6.90 -12.62
N GLY A 462 1.02 -6.00 -11.81
CA GLY A 462 1.10 -6.15 -10.35
C GLY A 462 2.20 -7.11 -9.86
N VAL A 463 3.02 -7.65 -10.76
CA VAL A 463 4.17 -8.50 -10.40
C VAL A 463 5.20 -7.65 -9.65
N PRO A 464 5.69 -8.06 -8.47
CA PRO A 464 6.69 -7.29 -7.74
C PRO A 464 8.02 -7.26 -8.52
N PHE A 465 8.77 -6.16 -8.42
CA PHE A 465 9.98 -5.95 -9.23
C PHE A 465 11.02 -7.06 -9.08
N TYR A 466 11.26 -7.52 -7.85
CA TYR A 466 12.22 -8.60 -7.61
C TYR A 466 11.82 -9.91 -8.33
N ALA A 467 10.53 -10.18 -8.48
CA ALA A 467 10.05 -11.38 -9.18
C ALA A 467 10.26 -11.30 -10.69
N SER A 468 10.38 -10.08 -11.25
CA SER A 468 10.72 -9.87 -12.67
C SER A 468 12.21 -10.00 -12.98
N VAL A 469 13.08 -10.01 -11.96
CA VAL A 469 14.52 -10.23 -12.14
C VAL A 469 14.79 -11.74 -12.22
N PRO A 470 15.58 -12.25 -13.19
CA PRO A 470 15.98 -13.65 -13.25
C PRO A 470 16.70 -14.11 -11.98
N GLU A 471 16.53 -15.38 -11.57
CA GLU A 471 17.10 -15.87 -10.30
C GLU A 471 18.62 -15.75 -10.21
N VAL A 472 19.32 -16.01 -11.32
CA VAL A 472 20.79 -15.86 -11.42
C VAL A 472 21.22 -14.44 -11.06
N ASP A 473 20.45 -13.44 -11.51
CA ASP A 473 20.73 -12.03 -11.26
C ASP A 473 20.30 -11.57 -9.87
N ARG A 474 19.31 -12.22 -9.25
CA ARG A 474 18.93 -11.95 -7.85
C ARG A 474 20.06 -12.29 -6.87
N LYS A 475 20.89 -13.28 -7.22
CA LYS A 475 22.05 -13.70 -6.43
C LYS A 475 23.24 -12.76 -6.61
N SER A 476 23.25 -11.95 -7.68
CA SER A 476 24.32 -10.99 -7.97
C SER A 476 24.16 -9.71 -7.13
N LYS A 477 25.01 -9.57 -6.11
CA LYS A 477 25.00 -8.40 -5.21
C LYS A 477 25.25 -7.08 -5.95
N THR A 478 26.15 -7.07 -6.94
CA THR A 478 26.57 -5.85 -7.62
C THR A 478 25.50 -5.31 -8.58
N THR A 479 24.76 -6.20 -9.25
CA THR A 479 23.81 -5.78 -10.29
C THR A 479 22.38 -5.72 -9.83
N PHE A 480 22.00 -6.45 -8.77
CA PHE A 480 20.60 -6.56 -8.36
C PHE A 480 19.98 -5.21 -7.98
N GLY A 481 20.65 -4.42 -7.14
CA GLY A 481 20.17 -3.10 -6.71
C GLY A 481 19.98 -2.14 -7.90
N SER A 482 20.97 -2.05 -8.80
CA SER A 482 20.90 -1.21 -10.00
C SER A 482 19.75 -1.63 -10.94
N ARG A 483 19.51 -2.93 -11.12
CA ARG A 483 18.40 -3.43 -11.93
C ARG A 483 17.04 -3.11 -11.30
N LEU A 484 16.89 -3.30 -9.99
CA LEU A 484 15.67 -2.91 -9.28
C LEU A 484 15.40 -1.40 -9.42
N ARG A 485 16.43 -0.56 -9.27
CA ARG A 485 16.36 0.88 -9.49
C ARG A 485 15.84 1.21 -10.89
N ASN A 486 16.47 0.64 -11.93
CA ASN A 486 16.08 0.87 -13.31
C ASN A 486 14.64 0.39 -13.61
N LEU A 487 14.22 -0.77 -13.09
CA LEU A 487 12.85 -1.25 -13.25
C LEU A 487 11.83 -0.30 -12.62
N ARG A 488 12.13 0.28 -11.44
CA ARG A 488 11.27 1.27 -10.78
C ARG A 488 11.23 2.59 -11.53
N LEU A 489 12.38 3.12 -11.96
CA LEU A 489 12.48 4.34 -12.75
C LEU A 489 11.69 4.22 -14.05
N ASN A 490 11.96 3.18 -14.85
CA ASN A 490 11.26 2.93 -16.11
C ASN A 490 9.75 2.78 -15.88
N ARG A 491 9.34 2.11 -14.80
CA ARG A 491 7.92 1.98 -14.46
C ARG A 491 7.27 3.33 -14.15
N MET A 492 7.92 4.17 -13.34
CA MET A 492 7.39 5.50 -13.01
C MET A 492 7.35 6.42 -14.22
N GLN A 493 8.39 6.42 -15.06
CA GLN A 493 8.42 7.16 -16.34
C GLN A 493 7.26 6.75 -17.26
N ASN A 494 7.07 5.44 -17.47
CA ASN A 494 5.97 4.93 -18.31
C ASN A 494 4.60 5.33 -17.77
N ILE A 495 4.37 5.23 -16.44
CA ILE A 495 3.11 5.65 -15.82
C ILE A 495 2.87 7.15 -16.03
N VAL A 496 3.90 7.98 -15.90
CA VAL A 496 3.78 9.44 -16.10
C VAL A 496 3.40 9.76 -17.53
N VAL A 497 4.02 9.09 -18.51
CA VAL A 497 3.70 9.28 -19.93
C VAL A 497 2.29 8.81 -20.25
N ASP A 498 1.88 7.63 -19.77
CA ASP A 498 0.52 7.12 -19.93
C ASP A 498 -0.51 8.05 -19.29
N LEU A 499 -0.21 8.58 -18.09
CA LEU A 499 -1.06 9.54 -17.41
C LEU A 499 -1.18 10.84 -18.19
N SER A 500 -0.06 11.35 -18.71
CA SER A 500 -0.04 12.60 -19.47
C SER A 500 -0.80 12.48 -20.79
N LYS A 501 -0.67 11.34 -21.49
CA LYS A 501 -1.51 11.01 -22.66
C LYS A 501 -3.00 10.99 -22.30
N ALA A 502 -3.37 10.32 -21.21
CA ALA A 502 -4.76 10.28 -20.75
C ALA A 502 -5.30 11.68 -20.35
N LEU A 503 -4.48 12.53 -19.74
CA LEU A 503 -4.86 13.91 -19.41
C LEU A 503 -4.98 14.80 -20.65
N ALA A 504 -4.20 14.53 -21.70
CA ALA A 504 -4.32 15.17 -23.01
C ALA A 504 -5.57 14.72 -23.80
N GLY A 505 -6.31 13.72 -23.31
CA GLY A 505 -7.52 13.20 -23.94
C GLY A 505 -7.31 11.95 -24.79
N ASP A 506 -6.12 11.35 -24.78
CA ASP A 506 -5.89 10.07 -25.45
C ASP A 506 -6.87 9.02 -24.92
N ARG A 507 -7.42 8.20 -25.83
CA ARG A 507 -8.47 7.20 -25.54
C ARG A 507 -9.73 7.77 -24.85
N GLY A 508 -10.06 9.04 -25.10
CA GLY A 508 -11.18 9.74 -24.46
C GLY A 508 -10.83 10.39 -23.10
N GLY A 509 -9.60 10.19 -22.64
CA GLY A 509 -9.05 10.70 -21.39
C GLY A 509 -9.65 10.10 -20.13
N LEU A 510 -9.41 10.76 -19.00
CA LEU A 510 -9.84 10.27 -17.68
C LEU A 510 -11.28 10.68 -17.40
N VAL A 511 -12.20 9.72 -17.49
CA VAL A 511 -13.61 9.93 -17.11
C VAL A 511 -13.74 9.95 -15.58
N GLY A 512 -14.52 10.88 -15.05
CA GLY A 512 -14.79 11.05 -13.62
C GLY A 512 -13.75 11.84 -12.85
N ILE A 513 -12.62 12.21 -13.48
CA ILE A 513 -11.59 13.03 -12.83
C ILE A 513 -12.12 14.41 -12.45
N ARG A 514 -11.65 14.93 -11.32
CA ARG A 514 -11.97 16.27 -10.82
C ARG A 514 -10.69 17.03 -10.50
N PHE A 515 -10.81 18.35 -10.53
CA PHE A 515 -9.76 19.30 -10.17
C PHE A 515 -10.21 20.29 -9.10
N ASN A 516 -11.45 20.18 -8.64
CA ASN A 516 -11.97 20.86 -7.47
C ASN A 516 -13.10 20.03 -6.85
N GLU A 517 -13.48 20.36 -5.62
CA GLU A 517 -14.54 19.67 -4.88
C GLU A 517 -15.94 19.82 -5.52
N LYS A 518 -16.17 20.94 -6.22
CA LYS A 518 -17.48 21.34 -6.76
C LYS A 518 -17.81 20.65 -8.08
N GLN A 519 -16.80 20.16 -8.80
CA GLN A 519 -16.95 19.42 -10.03
C GLN A 519 -17.57 18.06 -9.75
N LYS A 520 -18.55 17.68 -10.57
CA LYS A 520 -19.14 16.33 -10.49
C LYS A 520 -18.16 15.29 -11.01
N GLY A 521 -17.33 15.70 -11.96
CA GLY A 521 -16.25 14.95 -12.58
C GLY A 521 -16.41 14.89 -14.10
N ARG A 522 -15.30 14.75 -14.82
CA ARG A 522 -15.28 14.84 -16.28
C ARG A 522 -16.14 13.76 -16.94
N GLY A 523 -17.01 14.15 -17.87
CA GLY A 523 -17.95 13.27 -18.57
C GLY A 523 -19.18 12.86 -17.75
N ILE A 524 -19.29 13.27 -16.49
CA ILE A 524 -20.46 13.01 -15.66
C ILE A 524 -21.49 14.11 -15.94
N ASP A 525 -22.73 13.72 -16.28
CA ASP A 525 -23.78 14.63 -16.73
C ASP A 525 -23.35 15.54 -17.92
N GLY A 526 -22.36 15.11 -18.72
CA GLY A 526 -21.83 15.87 -19.86
C GLY A 526 -20.76 16.94 -19.53
N GLU A 527 -20.32 17.05 -18.27
CA GLU A 527 -19.36 18.09 -17.85
C GLU A 527 -17.96 17.89 -18.46
N GLY A 528 -17.46 18.85 -19.26
CA GLY A 528 -16.04 18.95 -19.63
C GLY A 528 -15.45 17.79 -20.46
N LEU A 529 -16.28 16.93 -21.07
CA LEU A 529 -15.79 15.85 -21.93
C LEU A 529 -15.33 16.38 -23.29
N ALA A 530 -16.05 17.35 -23.84
CA ALA A 530 -15.76 17.96 -25.14
C ALA A 530 -14.53 18.89 -25.08
N GLU A 531 -14.26 19.49 -23.93
CA GLU A 531 -13.18 20.44 -23.75
C GLU A 531 -11.89 19.73 -23.30
N PRO A 532 -10.73 20.13 -23.84
CA PRO A 532 -9.45 19.64 -23.34
C PRO A 532 -9.20 20.13 -21.92
N ILE A 533 -8.54 19.31 -21.10
CA ILE A 533 -8.17 19.70 -19.75
C ILE A 533 -7.19 20.89 -19.82
N PRO A 534 -7.45 22.00 -19.07
CA PRO A 534 -6.56 23.16 -19.02
C PRO A 534 -5.12 22.74 -18.70
N TRP A 535 -4.15 23.45 -19.28
CA TRP A 535 -2.73 23.07 -19.16
C TRP A 535 -2.28 23.00 -17.70
N GLU A 536 -2.69 23.96 -16.87
CA GLU A 536 -2.35 24.08 -15.45
C GLU A 536 -2.76 22.85 -14.63
N ARG A 537 -3.81 22.16 -15.09
CA ARG A 537 -4.37 20.97 -14.45
C ARG A 537 -3.81 19.66 -14.99
N ARG A 538 -3.14 19.66 -16.14
CA ARG A 538 -2.55 18.44 -16.73
C ARG A 538 -1.03 18.39 -16.67
N VAL A 539 -0.39 19.52 -16.42
CA VAL A 539 1.06 19.62 -16.30
C VAL A 539 1.56 18.77 -15.13
N ILE A 540 2.66 18.05 -15.37
CA ILE A 540 3.30 17.18 -14.39
C ILE A 540 4.71 17.71 -14.12
N GLY A 541 5.01 18.04 -12.86
CA GLY A 541 6.37 18.36 -12.44
C GLY A 541 7.17 17.08 -12.22
N ILE A 542 8.39 17.02 -12.74
CA ILE A 542 9.28 15.86 -12.62
C ILE A 542 10.64 16.33 -12.14
N GLY A 543 10.91 16.12 -10.86
CA GLY A 543 12.21 16.35 -10.26
C GLY A 543 13.08 15.10 -10.36
N VAL A 544 14.31 15.24 -10.85
CA VAL A 544 15.30 14.16 -10.96
C VAL A 544 16.48 14.48 -10.04
N GLY A 545 16.87 13.54 -9.18
CA GLY A 545 18.00 13.71 -8.27
C GLY A 545 19.31 13.92 -9.04
N GLU A 546 19.93 15.09 -8.91
CA GLU A 546 21.19 15.48 -9.58
C GLU A 546 22.37 14.59 -9.15
N TRP A 547 22.32 14.05 -7.93
CA TRP A 547 23.30 13.10 -7.40
C TRP A 547 23.29 11.75 -8.16
N TYR A 548 22.23 11.45 -8.92
CA TYR A 548 22.13 10.21 -9.67
C TYR A 548 23.01 10.28 -10.93
N PRO A 549 23.96 9.34 -11.13
CA PRO A 549 24.90 9.43 -12.26
C PRO A 549 24.26 9.48 -13.65
N ARG A 550 23.03 8.98 -13.79
CA ARG A 550 22.27 8.97 -15.05
C ARG A 550 21.11 9.97 -15.01
N ALA A 551 21.20 11.03 -14.21
CA ALA A 551 20.16 12.04 -14.09
C ALA A 551 19.87 12.70 -15.45
N ASP A 552 20.92 13.04 -16.22
CA ASP A 552 20.74 13.69 -17.52
C ASP A 552 20.11 12.75 -18.55
N GLU A 553 20.52 11.48 -18.59
CA GLU A 553 19.86 10.46 -19.43
C GLU A 553 18.37 10.33 -19.08
N VAL A 554 18.03 10.32 -17.79
CA VAL A 554 16.63 10.26 -17.34
C VAL A 554 15.83 11.49 -17.80
N LYS A 555 16.43 12.69 -17.73
CA LYS A 555 15.80 13.93 -18.22
C LYS A 555 15.62 13.91 -19.73
N GLU A 556 16.61 13.41 -20.48
CA GLU A 556 16.55 13.29 -21.93
C GLU A 556 15.48 12.30 -22.38
N ILE A 557 15.41 11.12 -21.75
CA ILE A 557 14.37 10.12 -22.00
C ILE A 557 12.98 10.75 -21.78
N LEU A 558 12.78 11.50 -20.69
CA LEU A 558 11.51 12.17 -20.43
C LEU A 558 11.16 13.21 -21.50
N LYS A 559 12.15 14.00 -21.96
CA LYS A 559 11.97 14.97 -23.06
C LYS A 559 11.68 14.27 -24.40
N GLU A 560 12.26 13.11 -24.63
CA GLU A 560 12.00 12.32 -25.83
C GLU A 560 10.57 11.73 -25.80
N MET A 561 10.19 11.09 -24.68
CA MET A 561 8.83 10.56 -24.50
C MET A 561 7.75 11.65 -24.51
N GLU A 562 8.09 12.91 -24.20
CA GLU A 562 7.19 14.05 -24.31
C GLU A 562 6.66 14.24 -25.74
N LYS A 563 7.47 13.91 -26.75
CA LYS A 563 7.11 14.09 -28.16
C LYS A 563 5.92 13.21 -28.58
N ASP A 564 5.70 12.10 -27.88
CA ASP A 564 4.60 11.17 -28.15
C ASP A 564 3.27 11.61 -27.50
N ILE A 565 3.26 12.69 -26.73
CA ILE A 565 2.06 13.15 -26.02
C ILE A 565 1.25 14.06 -26.94
N PRO A 566 -0.02 13.74 -27.22
CA PRO A 566 -0.85 14.59 -28.06
C PRO A 566 -1.02 15.96 -27.40
N ARG A 567 -0.88 17.03 -28.18
CA ARG A 567 -1.08 18.40 -27.72
C ARG A 567 -2.42 18.92 -28.25
N PRO A 568 -3.32 19.41 -27.39
CA PRO A 568 -4.55 20.05 -27.86
C PRO A 568 -4.25 21.25 -28.75
N ALA A 569 -5.10 21.49 -29.74
CA ALA A 569 -4.90 22.54 -30.73
C ALA A 569 -4.66 23.91 -30.05
N GLY A 570 -3.61 24.61 -30.47
CA GLY A 570 -3.26 25.95 -29.98
C GLY A 570 -2.39 26.00 -28.72
N GLN A 571 -2.16 24.89 -28.01
CA GLN A 571 -1.31 24.89 -26.82
C GLN A 571 0.14 24.50 -27.14
N LYS A 572 1.07 25.42 -26.90
CA LYS A 572 2.52 25.23 -27.12
C LYS A 572 3.28 24.74 -25.89
N GLN A 573 2.68 24.83 -24.70
CA GLN A 573 3.34 24.49 -23.43
C GLN A 573 3.57 22.99 -23.33
N SER A 574 4.74 22.61 -22.81
CA SER A 574 5.09 21.20 -22.54
C SER A 574 4.19 20.62 -21.46
N PRO A 575 3.74 19.35 -21.57
CA PRO A 575 3.05 18.65 -20.49
C PRO A 575 3.95 18.37 -19.28
N PHE A 576 5.28 18.49 -19.41
CA PHE A 576 6.24 18.21 -18.35
C PHE A 576 7.03 19.46 -17.94
N ILE A 577 7.24 19.61 -16.63
CA ILE A 577 8.22 20.54 -16.06
C ILE A 577 9.32 19.68 -15.44
N VAL A 578 10.39 19.43 -16.21
CA VAL A 578 11.51 18.59 -15.77
C VAL A 578 12.60 19.45 -15.13
N TYR A 579 13.00 19.14 -13.91
CA TYR A 579 13.99 19.90 -13.14
C TYR A 579 14.94 18.99 -12.34
N SER A 580 16.06 19.56 -11.91
CA SER A 580 17.09 18.89 -11.12
C SER A 580 16.82 19.07 -9.62
N MET A 581 17.07 18.05 -8.81
CA MET A 581 16.93 18.12 -7.35
C MET A 581 18.22 17.73 -6.63
N ASN A 582 18.52 18.39 -5.52
CA ASN A 582 19.62 17.98 -4.65
C ASN A 582 19.24 16.75 -3.80
N GLU A 583 20.18 16.28 -2.98
CA GLU A 583 20.00 15.10 -2.10
C GLU A 583 18.92 15.29 -1.01
N TRP A 584 18.48 16.53 -0.77
CA TRP A 584 17.45 16.90 0.21
C TRP A 584 16.08 17.16 -0.42
N GLY A 585 15.94 16.99 -1.74
CA GLY A 585 14.68 17.20 -2.46
C GLY A 585 14.38 18.65 -2.83
N LYS A 586 15.32 19.58 -2.62
CA LYS A 586 15.19 20.95 -3.14
C LYS A 586 15.55 20.99 -4.62
N PRO A 587 14.93 21.86 -5.42
CA PRO A 587 15.43 22.19 -6.75
C PRO A 587 16.92 22.58 -6.71
N ALA A 588 17.69 22.19 -7.73
CA ALA A 588 19.10 22.53 -7.82
C ALA A 588 19.30 24.06 -7.90
N ARG A 589 20.43 24.55 -7.39
CA ARG A 589 20.68 25.99 -7.24
C ARG A 589 20.69 26.68 -8.62
N GLY A 590 19.77 27.63 -8.83
CA GLY A 590 19.67 28.40 -10.06
C GLY A 590 18.56 27.95 -11.02
N GLU A 591 17.82 26.88 -10.69
CA GLU A 591 16.57 26.54 -11.38
C GLU A 591 15.37 27.12 -10.61
N ASP A 592 14.91 28.32 -11.00
CA ASP A 592 13.65 28.87 -10.50
C ASP A 592 12.49 28.18 -11.23
N VAL A 593 12.04 27.05 -10.67
CA VAL A 593 10.94 26.26 -11.24
C VAL A 593 9.61 26.85 -10.79
N GLU A 594 8.99 27.64 -11.67
CA GLU A 594 7.63 28.12 -11.46
C GLU A 594 6.61 27.04 -11.78
N PHE A 595 6.01 26.46 -10.74
CA PHE A 595 4.86 25.59 -10.90
C PHE A 595 3.57 26.42 -11.07
N PRO A 596 2.59 25.96 -11.88
CA PRO A 596 1.33 26.70 -12.06
C PRO A 596 0.35 26.53 -10.90
N TRP A 597 0.61 25.59 -10.00
CA TRP A 597 -0.31 25.22 -8.93
C TRP A 597 -0.38 26.11 -7.67
N PRO A 598 0.57 26.99 -7.34
CA PRO A 598 0.43 27.90 -6.19
C PRO A 598 -0.86 28.74 -6.26
N LYS A 599 -1.35 29.02 -7.47
CA LYS A 599 -2.63 29.72 -7.70
C LYS A 599 -3.87 28.87 -7.37
N MET A 600 -3.71 27.56 -7.20
CA MET A 600 -4.79 26.62 -6.92
C MET A 600 -4.98 26.34 -5.43
N ILE A 601 -4.01 26.70 -4.59
CA ILE A 601 -4.08 26.46 -3.14
C ILE A 601 -4.96 27.55 -2.52
N ASN A 602 -6.23 27.23 -2.28
CA ASN A 602 -7.11 28.05 -1.47
C ASN A 602 -7.33 27.33 -0.15
N VAL A 603 -6.47 27.63 0.84
CA VAL A 603 -6.61 27.06 2.19
C VAL A 603 -7.91 27.62 2.78
N ASP A 604 -8.91 26.76 2.97
CA ASP A 604 -10.15 27.18 3.61
C ASP A 604 -9.83 27.56 5.07
N PRO A 605 -10.05 28.82 5.50
CA PRO A 605 -9.80 29.24 6.87
C PRO A 605 -10.56 28.40 7.90
N ARG A 606 -11.68 27.78 7.52
CA ARG A 606 -12.45 26.86 8.37
C ARG A 606 -11.66 25.63 8.78
N LEU A 607 -10.72 25.18 7.95
CA LEU A 607 -9.92 23.98 8.21
C LEU A 607 -8.80 24.27 9.20
N GLU A 608 -8.23 25.48 9.17
CA GLU A 608 -7.29 25.95 10.21
C GLU A 608 -8.00 26.11 11.56
N GLU A 609 -9.23 26.60 11.58
CA GLU A 609 -10.07 26.60 12.78
C GLU A 609 -10.34 25.17 13.26
N ALA A 610 -10.72 24.26 12.35
CA ALA A 610 -10.96 22.86 12.69
C ALA A 610 -9.72 22.15 13.25
N LYS A 611 -8.51 22.50 12.80
CA LYS A 611 -7.26 21.99 13.37
C LYS A 611 -7.11 22.40 14.83
N LYS A 612 -7.30 23.69 15.13
CA LYS A 612 -7.26 24.22 16.50
C LYS A 612 -8.31 23.55 17.39
N VAL A 613 -9.54 23.43 16.89
CA VAL A 613 -10.64 22.77 17.60
C VAL A 613 -10.33 21.30 17.86
N LEU A 614 -9.80 20.56 16.89
CA LEU A 614 -9.44 19.15 17.06
C LEU A 614 -8.31 18.97 18.08
N LYS A 615 -7.35 19.90 18.14
CA LYS A 615 -6.31 19.92 19.18
C LYS A 615 -6.95 20.08 20.57
N SER A 616 -7.87 21.03 20.74
CA SER A 616 -8.62 21.21 21.99
C SER A 616 -9.45 19.99 22.38
N ILE A 617 -10.11 19.32 21.42
CA ILE A 617 -10.85 18.09 21.68
C ILE A 617 -9.94 16.99 22.20
N LYS A 618 -8.78 16.78 21.57
CA LYS A 618 -7.83 15.73 21.97
C LYS A 618 -7.26 15.95 23.34
N GLU A 619 -7.00 17.21 23.70
CA GLU A 619 -6.57 17.56 25.06
C GLU A 619 -7.66 17.21 26.08
N LEU A 620 -8.92 17.56 25.79
CA LEU A 620 -10.05 17.20 26.65
C LEU A 620 -10.27 15.68 26.72
N GLU A 621 -10.13 14.95 25.60
CA GLU A 621 -10.21 13.49 25.56
C GLU A 621 -9.07 12.85 26.36
N ARG A 622 -7.84 13.38 26.27
CA ARG A 622 -6.70 12.94 27.08
C ARG A 622 -6.97 13.11 28.57
N ILE A 623 -7.46 14.29 28.97
CA ILE A 623 -7.87 14.57 30.35
C ILE A 623 -8.95 13.56 30.81
N LEU A 624 -9.91 13.22 29.94
CA LEU A 624 -10.96 12.24 30.24
C LEU A 624 -10.47 10.79 30.27
N ASP A 625 -9.44 10.44 29.47
CA ASP A 625 -8.87 9.10 29.32
C ASP A 625 -7.80 8.77 30.37
N VAL A 626 -7.10 9.77 30.92
CA VAL A 626 -6.08 9.65 31.99
C VAL A 626 -6.66 8.94 33.25
N ASP A 627 -7.97 8.73 33.30
CA ASP A 627 -8.72 8.19 34.43
C ASP A 627 -9.25 6.76 34.28
N ALA A 628 -8.61 5.90 33.46
CA ALA A 628 -8.92 4.46 33.46
C ALA A 628 -8.04 3.63 34.41
N ARG A 629 -6.88 4.13 34.88
CA ARG A 629 -5.94 3.31 35.67
C ARG A 629 -5.42 3.94 36.97
N ASP A 630 -5.22 5.26 37.05
CA ASP A 630 -4.41 5.84 38.15
C ASP A 630 -5.09 6.90 39.03
N PHE A 631 -6.27 7.43 38.65
CA PHE A 631 -6.97 8.47 39.44
C PHE A 631 -8.33 8.02 39.96
N SER A 632 -8.65 8.45 41.19
CA SER A 632 -9.99 8.32 41.76
C SER A 632 -10.96 9.24 41.01
N PRO A 633 -12.19 8.81 40.68
CA PRO A 633 -13.22 9.61 40.01
C PRO A 633 -13.58 10.94 40.68
N SER A 634 -13.02 11.24 41.85
CA SER A 634 -13.14 12.50 42.59
C SER A 634 -12.10 13.58 42.24
N GLN A 635 -11.18 13.36 41.28
CA GLN A 635 -10.01 14.23 41.13
C GLN A 635 -10.06 15.29 40.00
N ILE A 636 -11.01 15.24 39.06
CA ILE A 636 -11.10 16.31 38.04
C ILE A 636 -11.81 17.53 38.62
N ARG A 637 -11.17 18.70 38.56
CA ARG A 637 -11.76 20.01 38.87
C ARG A 637 -11.84 20.87 37.60
N VAL A 638 -13.01 21.41 37.31
CA VAL A 638 -13.22 22.34 36.18
C VAL A 638 -13.70 23.67 36.73
N VAL A 639 -13.00 24.73 36.37
CA VAL A 639 -13.26 26.09 36.83
C VAL A 639 -13.72 26.95 35.67
N THR A 640 -14.83 27.67 35.87
CA THR A 640 -15.38 28.65 34.93
C THR A 640 -15.16 30.08 35.39
N PRO A 641 -15.02 31.04 34.46
CA PRO A 641 -14.99 32.46 34.80
C PRO A 641 -16.31 32.92 35.45
N LYS A 642 -16.31 34.13 36.03
CA LYS A 642 -17.46 34.67 36.78
C LYS A 642 -18.78 34.50 36.02
N MET A 643 -19.70 33.78 36.64
CA MET A 643 -20.99 33.43 36.05
C MET A 643 -22.06 34.48 36.37
N SER A 644 -23.07 34.60 35.50
CA SER A 644 -24.29 35.32 35.85
C SER A 644 -25.09 34.51 36.87
N ALA A 645 -25.83 35.19 37.76
CA ALA A 645 -26.54 34.54 38.87
C ALA A 645 -27.61 33.50 38.45
N ASN A 646 -27.95 33.43 37.15
CA ASN A 646 -29.05 32.61 36.64
C ASN A 646 -28.59 31.41 35.80
N GLU A 647 -27.28 31.26 35.52
CA GLU A 647 -26.78 30.18 34.67
C GLU A 647 -26.33 28.97 35.49
N SER A 648 -26.66 27.76 35.03
CA SER A 648 -26.14 26.52 35.62
C SER A 648 -24.67 26.33 35.26
N ILE A 649 -23.82 25.98 36.23
CA ILE A 649 -22.38 25.73 36.01
C ILE A 649 -22.17 24.63 34.97
N ILE A 650 -23.03 23.61 34.95
CA ILE A 650 -22.98 22.52 33.97
C ILE A 650 -23.18 23.06 32.55
N ASP A 651 -24.17 23.93 32.35
CA ASP A 651 -24.44 24.49 31.02
C ASP A 651 -23.32 25.39 30.51
N VAL A 652 -22.68 26.14 31.43
CA VAL A 652 -21.53 27.00 31.13
C VAL A 652 -20.30 26.17 30.79
N VAL A 653 -20.00 25.10 31.54
CA VAL A 653 -18.89 24.20 31.22
C VAL A 653 -19.14 23.47 29.89
N SER A 654 -20.38 23.02 29.64
CA SER A 654 -20.77 22.37 28.39
C SER A 654 -20.70 23.31 27.19
N ASN A 655 -20.70 24.63 27.36
CA ASN A 655 -20.65 25.59 26.25
C ASN A 655 -19.22 25.73 25.68
N PRO A 656 -18.98 25.38 24.40
CA PRO A 656 -17.65 25.44 23.79
C PRO A 656 -17.04 26.85 23.71
N ASP A 657 -17.85 27.90 23.72
CA ASP A 657 -17.38 29.29 23.60
C ASP A 657 -16.83 29.86 24.91
N VAL A 658 -17.14 29.24 26.05
CA VAL A 658 -16.70 29.74 27.37
C VAL A 658 -15.35 29.10 27.72
N PRO A 659 -14.28 29.87 27.98
CA PRO A 659 -13.01 29.29 28.39
C PRO A 659 -13.16 28.56 29.72
N VAL A 660 -12.61 27.35 29.80
CA VAL A 660 -12.60 26.52 31.02
C VAL A 660 -11.17 26.14 31.36
N ALA A 661 -10.84 26.16 32.64
CA ALA A 661 -9.58 25.62 33.15
C ALA A 661 -9.86 24.24 33.77
N VAL A 662 -9.16 23.22 33.30
CA VAL A 662 -9.14 21.90 33.95
C VAL A 662 -7.90 21.86 34.84
N LEU A 663 -8.10 21.58 36.12
CA LEU A 663 -7.04 21.58 37.12
C LEU A 663 -6.91 20.19 37.75
N SER A 664 -5.66 19.79 38.05
CA SER A 664 -5.40 18.70 38.97
C SER A 664 -5.85 19.11 40.39
N PRO A 665 -6.21 18.19 41.30
CA PRO A 665 -6.61 18.52 42.66
C PRO A 665 -5.57 19.37 43.43
N SER A 666 -4.29 19.21 43.09
CA SER A 666 -3.15 19.89 43.69
C SER A 666 -2.91 21.29 43.15
N ASP A 667 -3.47 21.63 41.99
CA ASP A 667 -3.13 22.87 41.30
C ASP A 667 -3.87 24.05 41.93
N SER A 668 -3.16 25.15 42.15
CA SER A 668 -3.77 26.42 42.56
C SER A 668 -4.60 27.01 41.43
N LEU A 669 -5.67 27.75 41.78
CA LEU A 669 -6.49 28.46 40.79
C LEU A 669 -5.62 29.41 39.93
N PRO A 670 -5.79 29.41 38.60
CA PRO A 670 -5.07 30.32 37.73
C PRO A 670 -5.40 31.79 38.04
N VAL A 671 -4.42 32.68 37.82
CA VAL A 671 -4.57 34.12 38.06
C VAL A 671 -5.76 34.66 37.25
N GLY A 672 -6.73 35.26 37.94
CA GLY A 672 -7.99 35.76 37.35
C GLY A 672 -9.24 34.92 37.69
N PHE A 673 -9.07 33.75 38.32
CA PHE A 673 -10.17 32.96 38.87
C PHE A 673 -10.25 33.18 40.38
N ASP A 674 -11.31 33.86 40.82
CA ASP A 674 -11.58 34.13 42.24
C ASP A 674 -12.50 33.03 42.80
N SER A 675 -12.07 32.38 43.88
CA SER A 675 -12.81 31.29 44.52
C SER A 675 -14.23 31.68 44.97
N GLN A 676 -14.49 32.97 45.17
CA GLN A 676 -15.82 33.47 45.52
C GLN A 676 -16.76 33.65 44.32
N ASN A 677 -16.21 33.81 43.11
CA ASN A 677 -16.97 34.20 41.92
C ASN A 677 -16.92 33.15 40.79
N SER A 678 -15.97 32.22 40.81
CA SER A 678 -15.84 31.14 39.83
C SER A 678 -16.75 29.96 40.16
N GLY A 679 -17.41 29.40 39.15
CA GLY A 679 -18.09 28.12 39.28
C GLY A 679 -17.05 26.98 39.28
N ILE A 680 -17.14 26.08 40.25
CA ILE A 680 -16.29 24.89 40.33
C ILE A 680 -17.16 23.65 40.19
N LEU A 681 -16.87 22.81 39.19
CA LEU A 681 -17.41 21.45 39.09
C LEU A 681 -16.32 20.45 39.45
N GLU A 682 -16.70 19.41 40.20
CA GLU A 682 -15.79 18.36 40.61
C GLU A 682 -16.29 16.97 40.21
N GLY A 683 -15.35 16.05 40.04
CA GLY A 683 -15.57 14.61 39.90
C GLY A 683 -16.48 14.24 38.71
N ALA A 684 -17.50 13.41 38.98
CA ALA A 684 -18.38 12.88 37.93
C ALA A 684 -19.20 13.96 37.20
N GLN A 685 -19.57 15.05 37.89
CA GLN A 685 -20.30 16.15 37.27
C GLN A 685 -19.41 16.92 36.28
N ALA A 686 -18.16 17.19 36.66
CA ALA A 686 -17.16 17.79 35.77
C ALA A 686 -16.93 16.92 34.52
N ARG A 687 -16.71 15.60 34.69
CA ARG A 687 -16.56 14.67 33.57
C ARG A 687 -17.77 14.64 32.65
N GLY A 688 -18.98 14.62 33.23
CA GLY A 688 -20.23 14.66 32.46
C GLY A 688 -20.34 15.93 31.61
N ALA A 689 -20.05 17.10 32.20
CA ALA A 689 -20.10 18.39 31.51
C ALA A 689 -19.00 18.52 30.44
N LEU A 690 -17.77 18.05 30.71
CA LEU A 690 -16.69 18.03 29.71
C LEU A 690 -17.01 17.10 28.54
N LYS A 691 -17.60 15.92 28.81
CA LYS A 691 -18.05 15.00 27.76
C LYS A 691 -19.14 15.64 26.89
N GLU A 692 -20.12 16.28 27.52
CA GLU A 692 -21.14 17.03 26.79
C GLU A 692 -20.54 18.19 26.00
N ARG A 693 -19.56 18.91 26.55
CA ARG A 693 -18.79 19.94 25.85
C ARG A 693 -18.15 19.38 24.58
N VAL A 694 -17.44 18.26 24.69
CA VAL A 694 -16.81 17.57 23.54
C VAL A 694 -17.88 17.22 22.49
N ASP A 695 -19.01 16.63 22.91
CA ASP A 695 -20.12 16.31 22.01
C ASP A 695 -20.72 17.57 21.32
N ARG A 696 -20.84 18.70 22.03
CA ARG A 696 -21.29 19.98 21.47
C ARG A 696 -20.26 20.57 20.48
N ILE A 697 -18.96 20.45 20.77
CA ILE A 697 -17.89 20.85 19.83
C ILE A 697 -17.98 20.03 18.54
N TYR A 698 -18.11 18.69 18.65
CA TYR A 698 -18.34 17.83 17.49
C TYR A 698 -19.64 18.16 16.76
N GLY A 699 -20.70 18.56 17.47
CA GLY A 699 -21.95 19.00 16.85
C GLY A 699 -21.81 20.29 16.04
N ARG A 700 -21.01 21.26 16.53
CA ARG A 700 -20.80 22.55 15.87
C ARG A 700 -19.79 22.49 14.72
N HIS A 701 -18.68 21.77 14.92
CA HIS A 701 -17.56 21.72 13.97
C HIS A 701 -17.42 20.38 13.24
N GLY A 702 -18.38 19.46 13.40
CA GLY A 702 -18.26 18.08 12.91
C GLY A 702 -17.99 17.95 11.42
N GLU A 703 -18.53 18.86 10.61
CA GLU A 703 -18.25 18.94 9.17
C GLU A 703 -16.78 19.22 8.87
N ALA A 704 -16.27 20.35 9.37
CA ALA A 704 -14.89 20.76 9.15
C ALA A 704 -13.89 19.76 9.78
N ILE A 705 -14.24 19.16 10.93
CA ILE A 705 -13.45 18.08 11.54
C ILE A 705 -13.46 16.82 10.65
N ALA A 706 -14.62 16.41 10.12
CA ALA A 706 -14.70 15.24 9.23
C ALA A 706 -13.87 15.45 7.97
N GLU A 707 -13.91 16.65 7.40
CA GLU A 707 -13.12 17.04 6.23
C GLU A 707 -11.62 17.07 6.55
N LEU A 708 -11.21 17.67 7.67
CA LEU A 708 -9.82 17.67 8.12
C LEU A 708 -9.29 16.25 8.38
N LEU A 709 -10.08 15.40 9.03
CA LEU A 709 -9.70 14.00 9.26
C LEU A 709 -9.70 13.19 7.96
N ALA A 710 -10.52 13.53 6.98
CA ALA A 710 -10.49 12.93 5.65
C ALA A 710 -9.34 13.48 4.79
N SER A 711 -8.86 14.68 5.07
CA SER A 711 -7.67 15.23 4.44
C SER A 711 -6.44 14.41 4.82
N ARG A 712 -6.35 13.90 6.05
CA ARG A 712 -5.34 12.93 6.49
C ARG A 712 -5.61 11.53 5.93
N SER A 713 -5.35 11.36 4.63
CA SER A 713 -5.30 10.03 4.01
C SER A 713 -4.11 9.25 4.56
N ASN A 714 -4.33 8.04 5.08
CA ASN A 714 -3.28 7.14 5.57
C ASN A 714 -2.21 6.78 4.50
N GLN A 715 -2.46 7.10 3.22
CA GLN A 715 -1.53 6.84 2.12
C GLN A 715 -0.59 8.02 1.84
N VAL A 716 -0.85 9.18 2.43
CA VAL A 716 -0.02 10.39 2.31
C VAL A 716 0.83 10.48 3.56
N THR A 717 2.15 10.53 3.36
CA THR A 717 3.11 10.85 4.39
C THR A 717 3.05 12.34 4.66
N TYR A 718 2.76 12.71 5.90
CA TYR A 718 2.76 14.08 6.38
C TYR A 718 4.02 14.34 7.20
N PRO A 719 4.56 15.57 7.19
CA PRO A 719 5.67 15.94 8.05
C PRO A 719 5.25 15.90 9.53
N TYR A 720 6.25 15.84 10.40
CA TYR A 720 6.04 15.65 11.83
C TYR A 720 5.31 16.81 12.51
N SER A 721 5.53 18.05 12.03
CA SER A 721 4.80 19.26 12.46
C SER A 721 3.28 19.09 12.41
N TRP A 722 2.77 18.32 11.44
CA TRP A 722 1.35 17.97 11.33
C TRP A 722 0.91 16.79 12.21
N ALA A 723 1.85 15.90 12.56
CA ALA A 723 1.59 14.68 13.31
C ALA A 723 1.59 14.95 14.83
N GLU A 724 2.59 15.65 15.37
CA GLU A 724 2.66 15.99 16.81
C GLU A 724 1.50 16.86 17.26
N GLU A 725 1.10 17.87 16.47
CA GLU A 725 -0.08 18.70 16.75
C GLU A 725 -1.38 17.89 16.86
N ALA A 726 -1.39 16.66 16.36
CA ALA A 726 -2.54 15.78 16.41
C ALA A 726 -2.39 14.59 17.36
N THR A 727 -1.21 14.21 17.85
CA THR A 727 -1.12 12.99 18.67
C THR A 727 -0.25 13.08 19.90
N SER A 728 0.64 14.07 20.06
CA SER A 728 1.60 14.02 21.16
C SER A 728 2.47 15.28 21.26
N GLU A 729 2.12 16.19 22.15
CA GLU A 729 3.11 16.97 22.91
C GLU A 729 2.77 16.76 24.38
N VAL A 730 3.10 15.57 24.90
CA VAL A 730 3.74 15.34 26.21
C VAL A 730 4.09 13.85 26.17
N GLN A 731 5.31 13.55 25.70
CA GLN A 731 6.01 12.34 26.10
C GLN A 731 7.52 12.65 26.07
N GLU A 732 8.02 12.98 27.27
CA GLU A 732 9.38 12.71 27.75
C GLU A 732 10.54 13.43 27.06
N ASP A 733 10.87 14.64 27.55
CA ASP A 733 12.22 15.22 27.48
C ASP A 733 12.67 15.78 28.86
N GLU A 734 12.08 15.34 29.98
CA GLU A 734 12.46 15.80 31.34
C GLU A 734 13.43 14.91 32.14
N ASP A 735 14.00 13.85 31.55
CA ASP A 735 15.00 13.00 32.25
C ASP A 735 16.43 13.11 31.70
N ILE A 736 16.85 14.31 31.27
CA ILE A 736 18.26 14.60 31.00
C ILE A 736 18.65 15.98 31.57
N GLN A 737 18.96 16.02 32.87
CA GLN A 737 20.13 16.68 33.49
C GLN A 737 19.89 16.98 34.98
N VAL A 738 20.19 16.02 35.86
CA VAL A 738 20.73 16.33 37.21
C VAL A 738 21.75 15.26 37.57
N GLU A 739 22.95 15.35 37.01
CA GLU A 739 24.15 14.80 37.65
C GLU A 739 25.27 15.85 37.64
N GLU A 740 25.69 16.17 38.87
CA GLU A 740 27.03 16.58 39.28
C GLU A 740 27.54 17.99 38.93
N GLU A 741 27.26 18.94 39.84
CA GLU A 741 28.34 19.79 40.36
C GLU A 741 28.75 19.25 41.74
N GLU A 742 29.67 18.28 41.76
CA GLU A 742 30.52 18.04 42.93
C GLU A 742 31.48 19.21 43.09
N GLY A 743 30.99 20.28 43.72
CA GLY A 743 31.80 21.37 44.24
C GLY A 743 32.38 21.00 45.61
N GLY A 744 33.70 20.76 45.65
CA GLY A 744 34.42 20.44 46.88
C GLY A 744 34.30 21.49 48.00
N GLY A 745 34.34 21.02 49.23
CA GLY A 745 34.30 21.86 50.43
C GLY A 745 34.68 21.12 51.71
N SER A 746 35.99 21.15 52.03
CA SER A 746 36.61 21.30 53.35
C SER A 746 36.03 20.62 54.62
N ASP A 747 36.90 19.86 55.28
CA ASP A 747 37.21 19.89 56.72
C ASP A 747 36.14 20.35 57.73
N ALA A 748 35.74 19.44 58.65
CA ALA A 748 35.84 19.65 60.11
C ALA A 748 35.25 18.50 60.96
N LYS A 749 36.11 17.91 61.79
CA LYS A 749 35.91 17.43 63.18
C LYS A 749 34.48 17.39 63.78
N HIS A 750 34.03 16.20 64.23
CA HIS A 750 33.62 15.85 65.62
C HIS A 750 32.91 14.46 65.58
N GLN A 751 33.42 13.40 66.20
CA GLN A 751 33.31 12.99 67.62
C GLN A 751 31.92 12.49 68.06
N LYS A 752 31.89 11.23 68.55
CA LYS A 752 30.85 10.53 69.37
C LYS A 752 29.54 10.16 68.65
N GLN A 753 28.84 9.05 68.92
CA GLN A 753 28.86 8.14 70.07
C GLN A 753 28.19 6.81 69.68
N GLN A 754 28.55 5.74 70.41
CA GLN A 754 27.88 4.45 70.46
C GLN A 754 26.40 4.59 70.87
N GLN A 755 25.51 3.85 70.21
CA GLN A 755 24.62 2.85 70.82
C GLN A 755 24.04 1.93 69.75
#